data_AF-A0A4U1BKP4-F1
#
_entry.id   AF-A0A4U1BKP4-F1
#
_cell.length_a   1.000
_cell.length_b   1.000
_cell.length_c   1.000
_cell.angle_alpha   90.00
_cell.angle_beta   90.00
_cell.angle_gamma   90.00
#
_symmetry.space_group_name_H-M   'P 1'
#
loop_
_entity.id
_entity.type
_entity.pdbx_description
1 polymer ?
#
loop_
_entity_poly.entity_id
_entity_poly.type
_entity_poly.pdbx_seq_one_letter_code
_entity_poly.pdbx_strand_id
1 'polypeptide(L)'
;MDYQKLVKELKSLNVNVSDKARNYRASLYLKNLKDTQTYLTKTLAQSNSGIGSSAFKFCKTALQFGGLIQQLADVLDHYSCPALQGNLSPYLKEGNKKTYYDYFDDNIFDANDTVFDTNVTKFWNLTPLSSHAITQLVDNFQRNIKTACQRVYQDITKLEACFEGQYDDNFSLNSLKRIKSTGSDFHKGGQQVLILTFGASDEIDSSPAPLISSFNVQVVYKPGDIEADCLISGNSQVVNKVLGKTFMTNSLFEIYNQQLTELKQQQPSFAGLPLATYRILPIAYQSDNKTPLRQAYGYLEYLDNDVSGTFAQIFGFYPFASSDYLIFKSESKEQIVSSFYRQAGAMSAVASSFSIIDLHIENVRVETRKPYFIDMEVCLTSPVDDIELTSLLKDKQGGINGISLNYQDLTYSFKNLLKPDEAEITTEYPDVYYQNRLWQVSPKNQKQPIPVNAKVYQSGVADGFKVLEAAQSSGKFTHWFQRLNNVVVRYLPCSTTDFKAIATTAFLQDPEDQRKKNQPVNNAIDDALLNKLTNNFNKYKEAGNTLAPPEFLSLTPSVSQADYRSLDIPVFYHRIGSTDLLDSLGQVVAIPANVTVYIGNTPTVVAVNSVFTGTTFFQSSPMATKVQQAQVEILSNASKAAAREQLLTQSISSFFSADTSKTSETFRPIKA
;
A
#
# COMPACT_ATOMS: atom_id res chain seq x y z
N MET A 1 11.47 36.01 10.73
CA MET A 1 11.08 35.42 9.44
C MET A 1 10.01 36.25 8.73
N ASP A 2 10.31 36.73 7.51
CA ASP A 2 9.31 37.25 6.55
C ASP A 2 9.07 36.25 5.41
N TYR A 3 8.09 36.52 4.54
CA TYR A 3 7.74 35.62 3.42
C TYR A 3 8.90 35.37 2.44
N GLN A 4 9.70 36.39 2.11
CA GLN A 4 10.81 36.24 1.16
C GLN A 4 11.92 35.36 1.75
N LYS A 5 12.21 35.54 3.04
CA LYS A 5 13.10 34.65 3.79
C LYS A 5 12.55 33.22 3.81
N LEU A 6 11.26 33.03 4.08
CA LEU A 6 10.64 31.70 4.05
C LEU A 6 10.82 30.99 2.70
N VAL A 7 10.49 31.65 1.59
CA VAL A 7 10.65 31.06 0.24
C VAL A 7 12.11 30.68 -0.02
N LYS A 8 13.07 31.53 0.39
CA LYS A 8 14.51 31.24 0.26
C LYS A 8 14.90 30.01 1.09
N GLU A 9 14.41 29.90 2.32
CA GLU A 9 14.66 28.76 3.19
C GLU A 9 14.07 27.45 2.61
N LEU A 10 12.81 27.46 2.16
CA LEU A 10 12.18 26.30 1.53
C LEU A 10 12.93 25.85 0.27
N LYS A 11 13.33 26.81 -0.58
CA LYS A 11 14.16 26.53 -1.76
C LYS A 11 15.51 25.91 -1.39
N SER A 12 16.14 26.35 -0.30
CA SER A 12 17.41 25.76 0.18
C SER A 12 17.26 24.31 0.67
N LEU A 13 16.05 23.93 1.11
CA LEU A 13 15.67 22.58 1.48
C LEU A 13 15.17 21.75 0.28
N ASN A 14 15.18 22.31 -0.92
CA ASN A 14 14.58 21.74 -2.14
C ASN A 14 13.08 21.42 -2.01
N VAL A 15 12.38 22.16 -1.15
CA VAL A 15 10.92 22.09 -1.04
C VAL A 15 10.34 23.02 -2.09
N ASN A 16 9.78 22.43 -3.15
CA ASN A 16 9.11 23.14 -4.22
C ASN A 16 7.61 23.22 -3.93
N VAL A 17 7.18 24.39 -3.51
CA VAL A 17 5.78 24.72 -3.28
C VAL A 17 5.34 25.66 -4.39
N SER A 18 4.68 25.08 -5.40
CA SER A 18 4.19 25.77 -6.60
C SER A 18 3.09 26.80 -6.29
N ASP A 19 2.44 26.68 -5.13
CA ASP A 19 1.38 27.56 -4.65
C ASP A 19 1.88 28.48 -3.53
N LYS A 20 1.60 29.79 -3.66
CA LYS A 20 1.87 30.80 -2.63
C LYS A 20 1.18 30.43 -1.31
N ALA A 21 -0.05 29.94 -1.33
CA ALA A 21 -0.78 29.59 -0.10
C ALA A 21 -0.04 28.49 0.68
N ARG A 22 0.50 27.51 -0.05
CA ARG A 22 1.28 26.41 0.50
C ARG A 22 2.63 26.86 1.08
N ASN A 23 3.29 27.82 0.46
CA ASN A 23 4.49 28.47 1.04
C ASN A 23 4.18 29.02 2.44
N TYR A 24 3.10 29.79 2.59
CA TYR A 24 2.69 30.36 3.87
C TYR A 24 2.47 29.27 4.93
N ARG A 25 1.76 28.17 4.61
CA ARG A 25 1.57 27.06 5.57
C ARG A 25 2.86 26.39 5.98
N ALA A 26 3.81 26.26 5.05
CA ALA A 26 5.11 25.67 5.35
C ALA A 26 5.91 26.45 6.42
N SER A 27 5.55 27.70 6.72
CA SER A 27 6.07 28.40 7.89
C SER A 27 5.78 27.68 9.22
N LEU A 28 4.63 27.00 9.33
CA LEU A 28 4.17 26.33 10.55
C LEU A 28 5.02 25.10 10.89
N TYR A 29 5.66 24.49 9.90
CA TYR A 29 6.47 23.27 10.04
C TYR A 29 7.90 23.41 9.47
N LEU A 30 8.35 24.64 9.18
CA LEU A 30 9.69 24.90 8.64
C LEU A 30 10.79 24.34 9.54
N LYS A 31 10.64 24.49 10.86
CA LYS A 31 11.61 23.96 11.84
C LYS A 31 11.74 22.44 11.72
N ASN A 32 10.64 21.72 11.60
CA ASN A 32 10.64 20.26 11.44
C ASN A 32 11.38 19.81 10.17
N LEU A 33 11.24 20.56 9.06
CA LEU A 33 11.95 20.29 7.82
C LEU A 33 13.47 20.53 7.97
N LYS A 34 13.87 21.64 8.60
CA LYS A 34 15.29 21.96 8.87
C LYS A 34 15.94 20.93 9.80
N ASP A 35 15.24 20.56 10.86
CA ASP A 35 15.72 19.58 11.83
C ASP A 35 15.85 18.20 11.16
N THR A 36 14.90 17.82 10.31
CA THR A 36 14.97 16.56 9.55
C THR A 36 16.12 16.58 8.53
N GLN A 37 16.30 17.66 7.77
CA GLN A 37 17.45 17.80 6.87
C GLN A 37 18.77 17.67 7.63
N THR A 38 18.86 18.29 8.81
CA THR A 38 20.03 18.19 9.69
C THR A 38 20.23 16.76 10.18
N TYR A 39 19.16 16.09 10.62
CA TYR A 39 19.19 14.70 11.02
C TYR A 39 19.71 13.79 9.90
N LEU A 40 19.12 13.89 8.70
CA LEU A 40 19.47 13.07 7.55
C LEU A 40 20.91 13.29 7.07
N THR A 41 21.43 14.52 7.16
CA THR A 41 22.76 14.86 6.59
C THR A 41 23.90 14.92 7.60
N LYS A 42 23.61 15.14 8.89
CA LYS A 42 24.61 15.26 9.95
C LYS A 42 24.47 14.15 10.99
N THR A 43 23.29 13.94 11.55
CA THR A 43 23.09 12.92 12.61
C THR A 43 23.32 11.51 12.09
N LEU A 44 22.76 11.17 10.91
CA LEU A 44 22.92 9.83 10.34
C LEU A 44 24.39 9.50 9.96
N ALA A 45 25.23 10.50 9.75
CA ALA A 45 26.66 10.30 9.48
C ALA A 45 27.49 9.92 10.72
N GLN A 46 26.95 10.09 11.93
CA GLN A 46 27.65 9.81 13.18
C GLN A 46 27.69 8.30 13.47
N SER A 47 28.73 7.83 14.16
CA SER A 47 28.92 6.41 14.49
C SER A 47 27.96 5.88 15.56
N ASN A 48 27.65 6.67 16.60
CA ASN A 48 26.91 6.19 17.77
C ASN A 48 25.39 6.40 17.66
N SER A 49 24.96 7.45 16.97
CA SER A 49 23.55 7.85 16.84
C SER A 49 23.00 7.61 15.42
N GLY A 50 23.88 7.46 14.43
CA GLY A 50 23.55 7.36 13.01
C GLY A 50 23.54 5.93 12.47
N ILE A 51 23.97 5.78 11.22
CA ILE A 51 24.05 4.49 10.52
C ILE A 51 25.50 4.04 10.28
N GLY A 52 26.49 4.80 10.76
CA GLY A 52 27.91 4.55 10.53
C GLY A 52 28.42 5.14 9.20
N SER A 53 29.73 5.35 9.11
CA SER A 53 30.35 6.08 7.99
C SER A 53 30.19 5.38 6.64
N SER A 54 30.33 4.06 6.59
CA SER A 54 30.22 3.29 5.35
C SER A 54 28.79 3.25 4.82
N ALA A 55 27.80 2.94 5.68
CA ALA A 55 26.39 2.98 5.31
C ALA A 55 25.95 4.39 4.91
N PHE A 56 26.40 5.42 5.65
CA PHE A 56 26.13 6.80 5.28
C PHE A 56 26.72 7.16 3.92
N LYS A 57 27.98 6.77 3.63
CA LYS A 57 28.59 7.00 2.32
C LYS A 57 27.76 6.37 1.19
N PHE A 58 27.26 5.15 1.40
CA PHE A 58 26.41 4.46 0.44
C PHE A 58 25.05 5.16 0.23
N CYS A 59 24.43 5.65 1.31
CA CYS A 59 23.11 6.29 1.28
C CYS A 59 23.13 7.80 1.05
N LYS A 60 24.31 8.44 1.06
CA LYS A 60 24.47 9.90 1.09
C LYS A 60 23.68 10.61 0.00
N THR A 61 23.72 10.10 -1.24
CA THR A 61 23.03 10.72 -2.37
C THR A 61 21.52 10.73 -2.15
N ALA A 62 20.92 9.62 -1.72
CA ALA A 62 19.50 9.56 -1.41
C ALA A 62 19.10 10.42 -0.21
N LEU A 63 19.92 10.44 0.85
CA LEU A 63 19.66 11.25 2.06
C LEU A 63 19.75 12.76 1.78
N GLN A 64 20.46 13.15 0.72
CA GLN A 64 20.57 14.54 0.25
C GLN A 64 19.64 14.85 -0.93
N PHE A 65 18.84 13.89 -1.38
CA PHE A 65 17.93 14.09 -2.49
C PHE A 65 16.78 15.00 -2.08
N GLY A 66 16.63 16.14 -2.77
CA GLY A 66 15.65 17.18 -2.42
C GLY A 66 14.20 16.68 -2.35
N GLY A 67 13.85 15.69 -3.19
CA GLY A 67 12.52 15.11 -3.16
C GLY A 67 12.19 14.38 -1.84
N LEU A 68 13.17 14.01 -1.02
CA LEU A 68 12.92 13.35 0.27
C LEU A 68 12.31 14.31 1.31
N ILE A 69 12.84 15.53 1.42
CA ILE A 69 12.25 16.57 2.30
C ILE A 69 10.91 17.06 1.75
N GLN A 70 10.76 17.14 0.42
CA GLN A 70 9.48 17.47 -0.20
C GLN A 70 8.37 16.49 0.23
N GLN A 71 8.65 15.19 0.25
CA GLN A 71 7.68 14.17 0.67
C GLN A 71 7.27 14.35 2.14
N LEU A 72 8.22 14.67 3.03
CA LEU A 72 7.86 15.04 4.41
C LEU A 72 6.99 16.29 4.44
N ALA A 73 7.34 17.33 3.68
CA ALA A 73 6.54 18.56 3.60
C ALA A 73 5.12 18.31 3.08
N ASP A 74 4.92 17.39 2.13
CA ASP A 74 3.59 16.97 1.65
C ASP A 74 2.74 16.36 2.79
N VAL A 75 3.34 15.49 3.60
CA VAL A 75 2.66 14.85 4.74
C VAL A 75 2.38 15.84 5.87
N LEU A 76 3.34 16.71 6.21
CA LEU A 76 3.15 17.72 7.27
C LEU A 76 2.11 18.77 6.87
N ASP A 77 2.06 19.15 5.59
CA ASP A 77 1.05 20.09 5.08
C ASP A 77 -0.36 19.55 5.31
N HIS A 78 -0.59 18.27 5.03
CA HIS A 78 -1.87 17.59 5.22
C HIS A 78 -2.37 17.72 6.67
N TYR A 79 -1.53 17.39 7.65
CA TYR A 79 -1.92 17.46 9.07
C TYR A 79 -1.92 18.88 9.66
N SER A 80 -1.35 19.86 8.97
CA SER A 80 -1.41 21.28 9.37
C SER A 80 -2.72 21.97 8.96
N CYS A 81 -3.40 21.48 7.92
CA CYS A 81 -4.57 22.14 7.34
C CYS A 81 -5.76 22.25 8.32
N PRO A 82 -6.14 21.21 9.09
CA PRO A 82 -7.19 21.33 10.10
C PRO A 82 -6.86 22.39 11.16
N ALA A 83 -5.63 22.38 11.69
CA ALA A 83 -5.21 23.38 12.67
C ALA A 83 -5.27 24.81 12.12
N LEU A 84 -4.90 25.00 10.85
CA LEU A 84 -4.96 26.30 10.20
C LEU A 84 -6.39 26.77 9.96
N GLN A 85 -7.26 25.92 9.41
CA GLN A 85 -8.70 26.24 9.26
C GLN A 85 -9.27 26.59 10.64
N GLY A 86 -8.92 25.77 11.61
CA GLY A 86 -9.14 25.94 13.03
C GLY A 86 -8.35 27.07 13.66
N ASN A 87 -7.81 28.05 12.94
CA ASN A 87 -7.34 29.32 13.50
C ASN A 87 -7.86 30.47 12.65
N LEU A 88 -7.87 30.23 11.34
CA LEU A 88 -8.36 31.09 10.30
C LEU A 88 -9.85 31.46 10.47
N SER A 89 -10.77 30.52 10.73
CA SER A 89 -12.22 30.86 10.68
C SER A 89 -12.64 31.97 11.67
N PRO A 90 -12.23 31.98 12.95
CA PRO A 90 -12.53 33.07 13.88
C PRO A 90 -11.76 34.37 13.61
N TYR A 91 -10.62 34.29 12.90
CA TYR A 91 -9.87 35.46 12.48
C TYR A 91 -10.60 36.18 11.32
N LEU A 92 -11.21 35.41 10.42
CA LEU A 92 -11.99 35.88 9.27
C LEU A 92 -13.45 36.27 9.60
N LYS A 93 -13.81 36.49 10.87
CA LYS A 93 -15.19 36.88 11.23
C LYS A 93 -15.63 38.14 10.49
N GLU A 94 -16.90 38.13 10.07
CA GLU A 94 -17.54 39.21 9.29
C GLU A 94 -17.25 40.59 9.90
N GLY A 95 -16.63 41.46 9.10
CA GLY A 95 -16.34 42.85 9.47
C GLY A 95 -14.86 43.15 9.73
N ASN A 96 -14.00 42.13 9.86
CA ASN A 96 -12.56 42.32 10.03
C ASN A 96 -11.85 42.67 8.70
N LYS A 97 -12.46 42.35 7.54
CA LYS A 97 -11.90 42.55 6.20
C LYS A 97 -10.50 41.97 6.03
N LYS A 98 -10.23 40.82 6.65
CA LYS A 98 -8.92 40.17 6.62
C LYS A 98 -8.91 39.03 5.61
N THR A 99 -7.74 38.74 5.06
CA THR A 99 -7.51 37.68 4.09
C THR A 99 -6.73 36.51 4.71
N TYR A 100 -6.57 35.44 3.93
CA TYR A 100 -5.69 34.32 4.30
C TYR A 100 -4.25 34.77 4.56
N TYR A 101 -3.74 35.72 3.78
CA TYR A 101 -2.36 36.18 3.91
C TYR A 101 -2.17 37.10 5.12
N ASP A 102 -3.17 37.95 5.40
CA ASP A 102 -3.15 38.81 6.60
C ASP A 102 -3.09 37.98 7.88
N TYR A 103 -3.70 36.79 7.92
CA TYR A 103 -3.59 35.89 9.06
C TYR A 103 -2.13 35.56 9.39
N PHE A 104 -1.32 35.20 8.40
CA PHE A 104 0.08 34.87 8.64
C PHE A 104 0.91 36.10 8.95
N ASP A 105 0.67 37.21 8.26
CA ASP A 105 1.39 38.46 8.52
C ASP A 105 1.11 38.99 9.94
N ASP A 106 -0.12 38.83 10.45
CA ASP A 106 -0.50 39.28 11.79
C ASP A 106 -0.14 38.29 12.91
N ASN A 107 -0.14 36.98 12.64
CA ASN A 107 -0.08 35.95 13.69
C ASN A 107 1.16 35.05 13.66
N ILE A 108 1.87 34.98 12.52
CA ILE A 108 2.97 34.04 12.33
C ILE A 108 4.27 34.77 12.04
N PHE A 109 4.31 35.58 10.98
CA PHE A 109 5.52 36.26 10.55
C PHE A 109 5.90 37.42 11.47
N ASP A 110 7.21 37.60 11.60
CA ASP A 110 7.82 38.72 12.32
C ASP A 110 9.25 38.87 11.79
N ALA A 111 9.78 40.08 11.63
CA ALA A 111 11.16 40.27 11.13
C ALA A 111 12.21 39.59 12.03
N ASN A 112 11.93 39.45 13.33
CA ASN A 112 12.73 38.75 14.33
C ASN A 112 12.42 37.24 14.34
N ASP A 113 13.45 36.41 14.11
CA ASP A 113 13.29 34.95 14.04
C ASP A 113 12.87 34.32 15.39
N THR A 114 13.28 34.88 16.53
CA THR A 114 12.84 34.39 17.85
C THR A 114 11.35 34.63 18.09
N VAL A 115 10.83 35.76 17.60
CA VAL A 115 9.39 36.07 17.71
C VAL A 115 8.60 35.17 16.77
N PHE A 116 9.09 34.93 15.55
CA PHE A 116 8.51 33.95 14.63
C PHE A 116 8.39 32.56 15.27
N ASP A 117 9.47 32.02 15.86
CA ASP A 117 9.44 30.71 16.50
C ASP A 117 8.45 30.67 17.69
N THR A 118 8.35 31.77 18.44
CA THR A 118 7.38 31.92 19.54
C THR A 118 5.95 31.92 19.01
N ASN A 119 5.69 32.60 17.90
CA ASN A 119 4.38 32.65 17.24
C ASN A 119 3.95 31.29 16.71
N VAL A 120 4.85 30.55 16.04
CA VAL A 120 4.59 29.17 15.59
C VAL A 120 4.32 28.24 16.78
N THR A 121 5.06 28.39 17.88
CA THR A 121 4.82 27.63 19.11
C THR A 121 3.44 27.94 19.69
N LYS A 122 3.04 29.23 19.73
CA LYS A 122 1.72 29.64 20.17
C LYS A 122 0.61 29.05 19.31
N PHE A 123 0.78 28.99 17.99
CA PHE A 123 -0.16 28.36 17.07
C PHE A 123 -0.37 26.86 17.42
N TRP A 124 0.72 26.12 17.61
CA TRP A 124 0.64 24.70 17.94
C TRP A 124 0.07 24.43 19.35
N ASN A 125 0.32 25.31 20.31
CA ASN A 125 -0.29 25.21 21.65
C ASN A 125 -1.81 25.37 21.63
N LEU A 126 -2.38 26.05 20.61
CA LEU A 126 -3.82 26.16 20.42
C LEU A 126 -4.43 24.93 19.71
N THR A 127 -3.59 24.06 19.15
CA THR A 127 -4.00 22.92 18.31
C THR A 127 -3.22 21.64 18.68
N PRO A 128 -3.37 21.14 19.93
CA PRO A 128 -2.52 20.08 20.46
C PRO A 128 -2.60 18.75 19.69
N LEU A 129 -3.75 18.43 19.08
CA LEU A 129 -3.91 17.22 18.26
C LEU A 129 -3.03 17.24 17.00
N SER A 130 -3.10 18.33 16.23
CA SER A 130 -2.26 18.51 15.05
C SER A 130 -0.78 18.68 15.42
N SER A 131 -0.48 19.37 16.53
CA SER A 131 0.90 19.48 17.05
C SER A 131 1.51 18.10 17.37
N HIS A 132 0.72 17.24 18.04
CA HIS A 132 1.10 15.86 18.31
C HIS A 132 1.32 15.08 17.01
N ALA A 133 0.39 15.16 16.06
CA ALA A 133 0.50 14.48 14.77
C ALA A 133 1.77 14.89 14.00
N ILE A 134 2.04 16.19 13.86
CA ILE A 134 3.25 16.70 13.19
C ILE A 134 4.53 16.15 13.84
N THR A 135 4.56 16.12 15.18
CA THR A 135 5.72 15.60 15.92
C THR A 135 5.92 14.10 15.65
N GLN A 136 4.86 13.30 15.76
CA GLN A 136 4.94 11.86 15.51
C GLN A 136 5.31 11.53 14.05
N LEU A 137 4.78 12.27 13.07
CA LEU A 137 5.08 12.06 11.65
C LEU A 137 6.55 12.31 11.35
N VAL A 138 7.16 13.34 11.96
CA VAL A 138 8.61 13.61 11.83
C VAL A 138 9.43 12.48 12.43
N ASP A 139 9.09 12.05 13.64
CA ASP A 139 9.80 10.98 14.33
C ASP A 139 9.69 9.64 13.57
N ASN A 140 8.50 9.32 13.07
CA ASN A 140 8.24 8.14 12.25
C ASN A 140 9.05 8.18 10.95
N PHE A 141 9.01 9.30 10.23
CA PHE A 141 9.77 9.49 9.00
C PHE A 141 11.28 9.31 9.23
N GLN A 142 11.84 9.96 10.25
CA GLN A 142 13.26 9.86 10.58
C GLN A 142 13.69 8.44 10.97
N ARG A 143 12.88 7.74 11.78
CA ARG A 143 13.15 6.35 12.18
C ARG A 143 13.01 5.37 11.01
N ASN A 144 12.01 5.55 10.16
CA ASN A 144 11.79 4.68 8.99
C ASN A 144 12.96 4.79 8.01
N ILE A 145 13.36 6.01 7.64
CA ILE A 145 14.49 6.24 6.73
C ILE A 145 15.80 5.70 7.32
N LYS A 146 16.07 5.94 8.61
CA LYS A 146 17.25 5.37 9.29
C LYS A 146 17.26 3.85 9.19
N THR A 147 16.15 3.21 9.56
CA THR A 147 16.03 1.74 9.58
C THR A 147 16.18 1.15 8.19
N ALA A 148 15.56 1.77 7.18
CA ALA A 148 15.68 1.33 5.78
C ALA A 148 17.14 1.43 5.30
N CYS A 149 17.83 2.54 5.55
CA CYS A 149 19.25 2.68 5.17
C CYS A 149 20.15 1.65 5.86
N GLN A 150 19.92 1.34 7.14
CA GLN A 150 20.68 0.31 7.86
C GLN A 150 20.48 -1.08 7.25
N ARG A 151 19.22 -1.48 7.03
CA ARG A 151 18.88 -2.78 6.45
C ARG A 151 19.40 -2.92 5.03
N VAL A 152 19.15 -1.92 4.18
CA VAL A 152 19.64 -1.91 2.80
C VAL A 152 21.14 -2.08 2.74
N TYR A 153 21.91 -1.35 3.57
CA TYR A 153 23.36 -1.49 3.59
C TYR A 153 23.83 -2.88 4.08
N GLN A 154 23.13 -3.46 5.05
CA GLN A 154 23.41 -4.82 5.55
C GLN A 154 23.09 -5.91 4.51
N ASP A 155 22.11 -5.67 3.63
CA ASP A 155 21.61 -6.65 2.68
C ASP A 155 22.11 -6.42 1.23
N ILE A 156 23.07 -5.51 1.00
CA ILE A 156 23.56 -5.17 -0.37
C ILE A 156 23.93 -6.42 -1.17
N THR A 157 24.74 -7.31 -0.60
CA THR A 157 25.18 -8.52 -1.32
C THR A 157 24.02 -9.47 -1.63
N LYS A 158 22.99 -9.53 -0.78
CA LYS A 158 21.79 -10.34 -1.06
C LYS A 158 20.95 -9.68 -2.15
N LEU A 159 20.87 -8.36 -2.17
CA LEU A 159 20.20 -7.61 -3.23
C LEU A 159 20.92 -7.80 -4.56
N GLU A 160 22.25 -7.71 -4.60
CA GLU A 160 23.07 -8.02 -5.78
C GLU A 160 22.80 -9.44 -6.27
N ALA A 161 22.89 -10.43 -5.38
CA ALA A 161 22.61 -11.83 -5.69
C ALA A 161 21.18 -12.08 -6.19
N CYS A 162 20.21 -11.25 -5.78
CA CYS A 162 18.82 -11.35 -6.22
C CYS A 162 18.66 -11.01 -7.71
N PHE A 163 19.54 -10.17 -8.25
CA PHE A 163 19.53 -9.75 -9.65
C PHE A 163 20.59 -10.48 -10.50
N GLU A 164 21.41 -11.35 -9.92
CA GLU A 164 22.30 -12.25 -10.68
C GLU A 164 21.50 -13.08 -11.69
N GLY A 165 21.93 -13.08 -12.95
CA GLY A 165 21.25 -13.74 -14.07
C GLY A 165 20.22 -12.87 -14.80
N GLN A 166 19.89 -11.68 -14.27
CA GLN A 166 19.31 -10.59 -15.06
C GLN A 166 20.40 -9.69 -15.67
N TYR A 167 21.51 -9.59 -14.96
CA TYR A 167 22.74 -8.87 -15.32
C TYR A 167 23.93 -9.84 -15.29
N ASP A 168 25.06 -9.42 -15.86
CA ASP A 168 26.27 -10.25 -15.92
C ASP A 168 26.88 -10.47 -14.50
N ASP A 169 27.83 -11.41 -14.39
CA ASP A 169 28.38 -11.89 -13.11
C ASP A 169 29.09 -10.80 -12.27
N ASN A 170 29.37 -9.63 -12.86
CA ASN A 170 30.02 -8.49 -12.20
C ASN A 170 29.05 -7.36 -11.82
N PHE A 171 27.74 -7.64 -11.79
CA PHE A 171 26.72 -6.71 -11.33
C PHE A 171 26.98 -6.22 -9.89
N SER A 172 26.88 -4.90 -9.69
CA SER A 172 27.12 -4.28 -8.39
C SER A 172 26.21 -3.08 -8.14
N LEU A 173 25.77 -2.94 -6.89
CA LEU A 173 25.03 -1.78 -6.39
C LEU A 173 26.01 -0.80 -5.75
N ASN A 174 26.25 0.32 -6.41
CA ASN A 174 27.30 1.27 -6.01
C ASN A 174 26.85 2.26 -4.93
N SER A 175 25.57 2.66 -4.97
CA SER A 175 25.02 3.65 -4.03
C SER A 175 23.49 3.68 -4.08
N LEU A 176 22.87 4.10 -2.98
CA LEU A 176 21.46 4.46 -2.96
C LEU A 176 21.31 5.92 -3.42
N LYS A 177 20.65 6.12 -4.57
CA LYS A 177 20.49 7.43 -5.23
C LYS A 177 19.23 8.16 -4.83
N ARG A 178 18.13 7.44 -4.59
CA ARG A 178 16.83 8.04 -4.23
C ARG A 178 16.03 7.12 -3.33
N ILE A 179 15.29 7.73 -2.41
CA ILE A 179 14.23 7.09 -1.62
C ILE A 179 12.92 7.82 -1.94
N LYS A 180 11.89 7.06 -2.30
CA LYS A 180 10.52 7.55 -2.51
C LYS A 180 9.57 6.74 -1.63
N SER A 181 8.86 7.40 -0.73
CA SER A 181 7.70 6.87 -0.03
C SER A 181 6.53 6.65 -1.00
N THR A 182 5.75 5.59 -0.74
CA THR A 182 4.56 5.26 -1.52
C THR A 182 3.25 5.86 -0.98
N GLY A 183 3.27 6.66 0.09
CA GLY A 183 2.04 7.27 0.62
C GLY A 183 2.21 8.01 1.95
N SER A 184 1.13 8.13 2.73
CA SER A 184 1.14 8.69 4.10
C SER A 184 0.74 7.68 5.18
N ASP A 185 0.33 6.46 4.78
CA ASP A 185 -0.08 5.42 5.72
C ASP A 185 1.15 4.80 6.37
N PHE A 186 1.35 5.15 7.64
CA PHE A 186 2.33 4.52 8.49
C PHE A 186 1.70 3.31 9.21
N HIS A 187 2.51 2.30 9.46
CA HIS A 187 2.14 1.11 10.22
C HIS A 187 3.28 0.70 11.15
N LYS A 188 2.99 -0.14 12.16
CA LYS A 188 4.03 -0.86 12.94
C LYS A 188 5.11 0.04 13.57
N GLY A 189 4.72 1.19 14.10
CA GLY A 189 5.60 2.15 14.74
C GLY A 189 6.26 3.10 13.75
N GLY A 190 5.54 3.58 12.74
CA GLY A 190 6.02 4.57 11.78
C GLY A 190 6.68 4.01 10.52
N GLN A 191 6.51 2.72 10.22
CA GLN A 191 7.08 2.07 9.05
C GLN A 191 6.22 2.30 7.81
N GLN A 192 6.87 2.34 6.65
CA GLN A 192 6.22 2.55 5.37
C GLN A 192 6.99 1.91 4.22
N VAL A 193 6.26 1.46 3.19
CA VAL A 193 6.84 0.96 1.94
C VAL A 193 7.61 2.07 1.23
N LEU A 194 8.81 1.75 0.76
CA LEU A 194 9.70 2.67 0.05
C LEU A 194 10.10 2.10 -1.31
N ILE A 195 10.12 2.93 -2.33
CA ILE A 195 10.79 2.67 -3.61
C ILE A 195 12.21 3.22 -3.49
N LEU A 196 13.17 2.33 -3.67
CA LEU A 196 14.60 2.61 -3.60
C LEU A 196 15.17 2.61 -5.01
N THR A 197 15.93 3.64 -5.37
CA THR A 197 16.68 3.69 -6.63
C THR A 197 18.17 3.60 -6.33
N PHE A 198 18.82 2.59 -6.87
CA PHE A 198 20.25 2.35 -6.76
C PHE A 198 20.96 2.77 -8.04
N GLY A 199 22.16 3.33 -7.91
CA GLY A 199 23.09 3.40 -9.02
C GLY A 199 23.82 2.07 -9.10
N ALA A 200 23.74 1.40 -10.23
CA ALA A 200 24.33 0.09 -10.48
C ALA A 200 25.40 0.18 -11.58
N SER A 201 26.31 -0.78 -11.57
CA SER A 201 27.21 -1.03 -12.70
C SER A 201 27.19 -2.50 -13.07
N ASP A 202 27.36 -2.75 -14.36
CA ASP A 202 27.51 -4.09 -14.90
C ASP A 202 28.64 -4.09 -15.94
N GLU A 203 29.49 -5.11 -15.90
CA GLU A 203 30.64 -5.26 -16.79
C GLU A 203 30.25 -6.12 -17.99
N ILE A 204 30.11 -5.50 -19.14
CA ILE A 204 29.77 -6.22 -20.37
C ILE A 204 31.07 -6.73 -20.97
N ASP A 205 31.19 -8.05 -21.13
CA ASP A 205 32.33 -8.70 -21.77
C ASP A 205 32.37 -8.35 -23.27
N SER A 206 33.02 -7.22 -23.58
CA SER A 206 33.31 -6.79 -24.93
C SER A 206 34.81 -6.87 -25.19
N SER A 207 35.27 -7.93 -25.84
CA SER A 207 36.66 -8.01 -26.32
C SER A 207 36.98 -6.82 -27.25
N PRO A 208 38.10 -6.08 -27.07
CA PRO A 208 39.28 -6.39 -26.24
C PRO A 208 39.34 -5.67 -24.86
N ALA A 209 38.31 -4.94 -24.44
CA ALA A 209 38.28 -4.27 -23.13
C ALA A 209 36.84 -4.22 -22.57
N PRO A 210 36.62 -4.66 -21.33
CA PRO A 210 35.29 -4.69 -20.74
C PRO A 210 34.67 -3.29 -20.68
N LEU A 211 33.42 -3.19 -21.14
CA LEU A 211 32.64 -1.96 -21.09
C LEU A 211 31.83 -1.96 -19.79
N ILE A 212 32.14 -1.04 -18.87
CA ILE A 212 31.33 -0.84 -17.67
C ILE A 212 30.11 0.00 -18.04
N SER A 213 28.94 -0.61 -18.01
CA SER A 213 27.67 0.09 -18.10
C SER A 213 27.29 0.64 -16.71
N SER A 214 26.73 1.85 -16.66
CA SER A 214 26.21 2.45 -15.42
C SER A 214 24.76 2.85 -15.63
N PHE A 215 23.87 2.39 -14.75
CA PHE A 215 22.43 2.59 -14.87
C PHE A 215 21.77 2.62 -13.49
N ASN A 216 20.44 2.71 -13.45
CA ASN A 216 19.68 2.67 -12.21
C ASN A 216 18.86 1.38 -12.09
N VAL A 217 18.83 0.82 -10.89
CA VAL A 217 17.94 -0.32 -10.54
C VAL A 217 16.96 0.15 -9.46
N GLN A 218 15.71 -0.25 -9.58
CA GLN A 218 14.68 0.05 -8.60
C GLN A 218 14.23 -1.20 -7.85
N VAL A 219 13.99 -1.03 -6.55
CA VAL A 219 13.53 -2.08 -5.64
C VAL A 219 12.47 -1.50 -4.72
N VAL A 220 11.44 -2.27 -4.42
CA VAL A 220 10.49 -1.93 -3.36
C VAL A 220 10.98 -2.54 -2.05
N TYR A 221 11.25 -1.70 -1.07
CA TYR A 221 11.47 -2.11 0.32
C TYR A 221 10.13 -2.11 1.05
N LYS A 222 9.74 -3.27 1.57
CA LYS A 222 8.52 -3.44 2.35
C LYS A 222 8.91 -3.80 3.80
N PRO A 223 8.70 -2.89 4.78
CA PRO A 223 8.96 -3.16 6.20
C PRO A 223 7.83 -3.99 6.83
N GLY A 224 7.51 -5.11 6.20
CA GLY A 224 6.51 -6.07 6.65
C GLY A 224 6.92 -7.48 6.28
N ASP A 225 6.21 -8.48 6.80
CA ASP A 225 6.48 -9.85 6.41
C ASP A 225 5.94 -10.09 5.00
N ILE A 226 6.85 -10.38 4.07
CA ILE A 226 6.54 -10.65 2.65
C ILE A 226 6.73 -12.13 2.29
N GLU A 227 6.82 -12.99 3.32
CA GLU A 227 6.92 -14.43 3.13
C GLU A 227 5.74 -15.00 2.37
N ALA A 228 4.51 -14.58 2.70
CA ALA A 228 3.31 -15.02 1.99
C ALA A 228 3.34 -14.59 0.51
N ASP A 229 3.72 -13.35 0.22
CA ASP A 229 3.91 -12.86 -1.15
C ASP A 229 4.89 -13.75 -1.93
N CYS A 230 6.06 -14.05 -1.32
CA CYS A 230 7.09 -14.89 -1.92
C CYS A 230 6.59 -16.32 -2.17
N LEU A 231 5.89 -16.93 -1.21
CA LEU A 231 5.32 -18.27 -1.35
C LEU A 231 4.22 -18.33 -2.42
N ILE A 232 3.57 -17.21 -2.75
CA ILE A 232 2.52 -17.18 -3.78
C ILE A 232 3.10 -16.96 -5.18
N SER A 233 3.90 -15.91 -5.41
CA SER A 233 4.36 -15.51 -6.75
C SER A 233 5.87 -15.33 -6.89
N GLY A 234 6.63 -15.56 -5.82
CA GLY A 234 8.09 -15.43 -5.84
C GLY A 234 8.78 -16.46 -6.72
N ASN A 235 9.94 -16.09 -7.26
CA ASN A 235 10.83 -17.02 -7.95
C ASN A 235 11.62 -17.87 -6.94
N SER A 236 11.33 -19.18 -6.89
CA SER A 236 11.95 -20.11 -5.91
C SER A 236 13.44 -20.27 -6.12
N GLN A 237 13.89 -20.29 -7.38
CA GLN A 237 15.31 -20.45 -7.72
C GLN A 237 16.12 -19.28 -7.17
N VAL A 238 15.63 -18.05 -7.38
CA VAL A 238 16.30 -16.83 -6.91
C VAL A 238 16.33 -16.78 -5.39
N VAL A 239 15.19 -16.92 -4.71
CA VAL A 239 15.15 -16.78 -3.24
C VAL A 239 15.96 -17.86 -2.53
N ASN A 240 15.93 -19.11 -3.02
CA ASN A 240 16.70 -20.21 -2.43
C ASN A 240 18.21 -19.98 -2.60
N LYS A 241 18.62 -19.50 -3.78
CA LYS A 241 20.02 -19.15 -4.07
C LYS A 241 20.51 -18.04 -3.12
N VAL A 242 19.78 -16.93 -3.07
CA VAL A 242 20.16 -15.75 -2.27
C VAL A 242 20.21 -16.07 -0.77
N LEU A 243 19.25 -16.84 -0.27
CA LEU A 243 19.21 -17.21 1.16
C LEU A 243 20.15 -18.38 1.52
N GLY A 244 20.76 -19.04 0.53
CA GLY A 244 21.65 -20.19 0.75
C GLY A 244 20.95 -21.38 1.43
N LYS A 245 19.62 -21.49 1.30
CA LYS A 245 18.81 -22.56 1.89
C LYS A 245 17.57 -22.83 1.04
N THR A 246 16.99 -24.01 1.17
CA THR A 246 15.68 -24.33 0.57
C THR A 246 14.58 -23.59 1.33
N PHE A 247 14.33 -22.34 0.96
CA PHE A 247 13.23 -21.55 1.49
C PHE A 247 11.88 -22.08 1.01
N MET A 248 11.74 -22.43 -0.27
CA MET A 248 10.55 -23.09 -0.83
C MET A 248 10.92 -24.02 -1.99
N THR A 249 10.10 -25.02 -2.29
CA THR A 249 10.32 -25.84 -3.51
C THR A 249 9.87 -25.09 -4.75
N ASN A 250 8.60 -24.63 -4.73
CA ASN A 250 8.02 -23.77 -5.74
C ASN A 250 7.03 -22.82 -5.07
N SER A 251 6.89 -21.61 -5.62
CA SER A 251 5.76 -20.76 -5.27
C SER A 251 4.46 -21.32 -5.87
N LEU A 252 3.32 -20.84 -5.39
CA LEU A 252 2.01 -21.26 -5.88
C LEU A 252 1.87 -21.07 -7.40
N PHE A 253 2.36 -19.94 -7.91
CA PHE A 253 2.32 -19.64 -9.35
C PHE A 253 3.28 -20.51 -10.15
N GLU A 254 4.45 -20.87 -9.59
CA GLU A 254 5.34 -21.85 -10.23
C GLU A 254 4.72 -23.25 -10.29
N ILE A 255 4.01 -23.69 -9.23
CA ILE A 255 3.26 -24.96 -9.23
C ILE A 255 2.20 -24.96 -10.34
N TYR A 256 1.45 -23.86 -10.46
CA TYR A 256 0.49 -23.68 -11.56
C TYR A 256 1.19 -23.78 -12.93
N ASN A 257 2.32 -23.09 -13.11
CA ASN A 257 3.04 -23.04 -14.40
C ASN A 257 3.62 -24.40 -14.80
N GLN A 258 4.15 -25.16 -13.83
CA GLN A 258 4.58 -26.54 -14.05
C GLN A 258 3.40 -27.42 -14.50
N GLN A 259 2.27 -27.34 -13.79
CA GLN A 259 1.09 -28.14 -14.15
C GLN A 259 0.50 -27.75 -15.51
N LEU A 260 0.50 -26.46 -15.85
CA LEU A 260 0.11 -25.97 -17.17
C LEU A 260 0.97 -26.60 -18.27
N THR A 261 2.27 -26.74 -18.02
CA THR A 261 3.22 -27.33 -18.98
C THR A 261 2.93 -28.81 -19.18
N GLU A 262 2.73 -29.56 -18.09
CA GLU A 262 2.32 -30.98 -18.14
C GLU A 262 0.98 -31.15 -18.89
N LEU A 263 0.00 -30.29 -18.61
CA LEU A 263 -1.30 -30.32 -19.29
C LEU A 263 -1.19 -30.03 -20.79
N LYS A 264 -0.35 -29.07 -21.20
CA LYS A 264 -0.12 -28.78 -22.62
C LYS A 264 0.60 -29.90 -23.35
N GLN A 265 1.46 -30.66 -22.68
CA GLN A 265 2.07 -31.86 -23.26
C GLN A 265 1.01 -32.93 -23.54
N GLN A 266 0.04 -33.09 -22.64
CA GLN A 266 -1.07 -34.05 -22.80
C GLN A 266 -2.17 -33.54 -23.74
N GLN A 267 -2.38 -32.22 -23.80
CA GLN A 267 -3.42 -31.54 -24.57
C GLN A 267 -2.82 -30.31 -25.27
N PRO A 268 -2.14 -30.49 -26.43
CA PRO A 268 -1.45 -29.39 -27.12
C PRO A 268 -2.35 -28.22 -27.55
N SER A 269 -3.66 -28.45 -27.69
CA SER A 269 -4.65 -27.42 -27.99
C SER A 269 -5.09 -26.60 -26.77
N PHE A 270 -4.65 -26.96 -25.56
CA PHE A 270 -5.01 -26.25 -24.34
C PHE A 270 -4.39 -24.85 -24.34
N ALA A 271 -5.25 -23.83 -24.32
CA ALA A 271 -4.84 -22.45 -24.54
C ALA A 271 -4.62 -21.65 -23.24
N GLY A 272 -4.54 -22.33 -22.09
CA GLY A 272 -4.16 -21.71 -20.81
C GLY A 272 -2.82 -20.98 -20.88
N LEU A 273 -2.68 -19.94 -20.07
CA LEU A 273 -1.48 -19.09 -20.03
C LEU A 273 -0.79 -19.18 -18.66
N PRO A 274 0.55 -19.04 -18.61
CA PRO A 274 1.28 -19.04 -17.35
C PRO A 274 0.97 -17.79 -16.53
N LEU A 275 1.16 -17.90 -15.21
CA LEU A 275 1.07 -16.80 -14.26
C LEU A 275 2.45 -16.15 -14.11
N ALA A 276 2.46 -14.83 -13.90
CA ALA A 276 3.70 -14.07 -13.82
C ALA A 276 4.32 -14.20 -12.43
N THR A 277 5.60 -14.57 -12.37
CA THR A 277 6.41 -14.63 -11.14
C THR A 277 7.47 -13.55 -11.22
N TYR A 278 7.93 -13.07 -10.07
CA TYR A 278 8.95 -12.03 -9.99
C TYR A 278 9.81 -12.20 -8.74
N ARG A 279 10.85 -11.39 -8.60
CA ARG A 279 11.78 -11.52 -7.48
C ARG A 279 11.19 -10.92 -6.21
N ILE A 280 11.01 -11.78 -5.21
CA ILE A 280 10.56 -11.41 -3.87
C ILE A 280 11.56 -12.04 -2.89
N LEU A 281 12.21 -11.20 -2.09
CA LEU A 281 13.27 -11.59 -1.18
C LEU A 281 12.87 -11.26 0.27
N PRO A 282 12.26 -12.21 1.00
CA PRO A 282 12.08 -12.10 2.45
C PRO A 282 13.45 -12.19 3.14
N ILE A 283 13.83 -11.16 3.89
CA ILE A 283 15.08 -11.17 4.67
C ILE A 283 14.83 -11.60 6.11
N ALA A 284 13.82 -10.99 6.73
CA ALA A 284 13.39 -11.30 8.07
C ALA A 284 11.88 -11.58 8.03
N TYR A 285 11.49 -12.80 8.39
CA TYR A 285 10.12 -13.29 8.29
C TYR A 285 9.77 -14.17 9.50
N GLN A 286 8.47 -14.39 9.71
CA GLN A 286 7.94 -14.97 10.95
C GLN A 286 8.15 -16.48 11.06
N SER A 287 8.12 -17.24 9.97
CA SER A 287 8.29 -18.70 10.05
C SER A 287 9.69 -19.13 10.54
N ASP A 288 10.69 -18.23 10.50
CA ASP A 288 12.04 -18.45 11.05
C ASP A 288 12.10 -18.30 12.60
N ASN A 289 10.95 -18.16 13.28
CA ASN A 289 10.73 -18.17 14.75
C ASN A 289 11.57 -17.21 15.62
N LYS A 290 12.47 -16.41 15.03
CA LYS A 290 13.41 -15.51 15.74
C LYS A 290 13.10 -14.03 15.53
N THR A 291 12.19 -13.71 14.61
CA THR A 291 11.93 -12.35 14.18
C THR A 291 10.68 -11.82 14.87
N PRO A 292 10.74 -10.72 15.65
CA PRO A 292 9.52 -10.00 16.06
C PRO A 292 8.77 -9.46 14.84
N LEU A 293 7.43 -9.42 14.88
CA LEU A 293 6.61 -9.02 13.72
C LEU A 293 6.96 -7.64 13.14
N ARG A 294 7.25 -6.65 13.99
CA ARG A 294 7.70 -5.30 13.57
C ARG A 294 9.12 -5.28 12.98
N GLN A 295 9.87 -6.35 13.14
CA GLN A 295 11.19 -6.50 12.57
C GLN A 295 11.20 -7.28 11.26
N ALA A 296 10.06 -7.85 10.83
CA ALA A 296 9.95 -8.49 9.52
C ALA A 296 10.08 -7.46 8.39
N TYR A 297 10.77 -7.83 7.32
CA TYR A 297 10.94 -7.02 6.12
C TYR A 297 11.48 -7.85 4.94
N GLY A 298 11.38 -7.28 3.76
CA GLY A 298 12.11 -7.76 2.60
C GLY A 298 12.06 -6.78 1.42
N TYR A 299 12.43 -7.32 0.27
CA TYR A 299 12.59 -6.57 -0.97
C TYR A 299 11.80 -7.22 -2.09
N LEU A 300 11.22 -6.40 -2.96
CA LEU A 300 10.54 -6.84 -4.16
C LEU A 300 11.16 -6.14 -5.37
N GLU A 301 11.28 -6.86 -6.47
CA GLU A 301 11.55 -6.27 -7.78
C GLU A 301 10.51 -5.18 -8.08
N TYR A 302 11.00 -4.02 -8.51
CA TYR A 302 10.12 -2.94 -8.94
C TYR A 302 9.67 -3.22 -10.36
N LEU A 303 8.39 -3.58 -10.51
CA LEU A 303 7.75 -3.77 -11.80
C LEU A 303 7.47 -2.39 -12.40
N ASP A 304 8.34 -1.95 -13.31
CA ASP A 304 8.22 -0.65 -13.94
C ASP A 304 7.13 -0.65 -15.02
N ASN A 305 6.44 0.47 -15.15
CA ASN A 305 5.42 0.68 -16.17
C ASN A 305 5.98 1.39 -17.42
N ASP A 306 7.21 1.90 -17.34
CA ASP A 306 7.87 2.69 -18.37
C ASP A 306 9.08 1.93 -18.92
N VAL A 307 9.03 1.57 -20.21
CA VAL A 307 10.15 0.91 -20.90
C VAL A 307 11.23 1.90 -21.34
N SER A 308 11.17 3.17 -20.91
CA SER A 308 12.24 4.15 -21.12
C SER A 308 13.48 3.90 -20.25
N GLY A 309 14.02 2.69 -20.35
CA GLY A 309 15.46 2.51 -20.26
C GLY A 309 16.11 3.24 -21.44
N THR A 310 17.09 4.07 -21.13
CA THR A 310 18.06 4.64 -22.06
C THR A 310 18.48 3.66 -23.18
N PHE A 311 17.84 3.69 -24.35
CA PHE A 311 18.46 3.54 -25.67
C PHE A 311 17.40 3.77 -26.76
N ALA A 312 17.74 4.66 -27.69
CA ALA A 312 16.85 5.15 -28.73
C ALA A 312 16.36 4.04 -29.69
N GLN A 313 15.04 3.95 -29.88
CA GLN A 313 14.45 3.48 -31.13
C GLN A 313 14.72 4.54 -32.22
N ILE A 314 15.87 4.44 -32.87
CA ILE A 314 16.15 5.17 -34.11
C ILE A 314 15.40 4.40 -35.22
N PHE A 315 14.58 5.12 -36.01
CA PHE A 315 13.74 4.68 -37.14
C PHE A 315 12.23 4.40 -36.91
N GLY A 316 11.57 5.04 -35.93
CA GLY A 316 10.10 4.95 -35.79
C GLY A 316 9.48 5.75 -34.64
N PHE A 317 9.95 6.98 -34.45
CA PHE A 317 9.79 7.84 -33.28
C PHE A 317 8.34 8.02 -32.75
N TYR A 318 8.11 7.63 -31.48
CA TYR A 318 7.03 8.13 -30.61
C TYR A 318 7.66 8.66 -29.31
N PRO A 319 8.04 9.96 -29.24
CA PRO A 319 8.93 10.49 -28.20
C PRO A 319 8.37 10.56 -26.77
N PHE A 320 7.17 10.03 -26.51
CA PHE A 320 6.47 10.24 -25.22
C PHE A 320 5.73 9.05 -24.62
N ALA A 321 5.81 7.83 -25.17
CA ALA A 321 5.30 6.66 -24.44
C ALA A 321 5.74 5.37 -25.13
N SER A 322 6.62 4.61 -24.51
CA SER A 322 6.51 3.15 -24.53
C SER A 322 6.13 2.79 -23.10
N SER A 323 4.96 2.21 -22.91
CA SER A 323 4.50 1.86 -21.58
C SER A 323 3.77 0.54 -21.63
N ASP A 324 4.04 -0.31 -20.65
CA ASP A 324 3.59 -1.70 -20.63
C ASP A 324 2.09 -1.87 -20.50
N TYR A 325 1.40 -0.80 -20.10
CA TYR A 325 -0.05 -0.75 -19.97
C TYR A 325 -0.74 -0.06 -21.16
N LEU A 326 -0.02 0.55 -22.10
CA LEU A 326 -0.59 1.23 -23.28
C LEU A 326 -0.49 0.36 -24.54
N ILE A 327 -1.62 0.23 -25.24
CA ILE A 327 -1.69 -0.38 -26.57
C ILE A 327 -1.63 0.72 -27.62
N PHE A 328 -0.63 0.63 -28.50
CA PHE A 328 -0.45 1.55 -29.62
C PHE A 328 -1.17 1.05 -30.87
N LYS A 329 -1.45 1.96 -31.81
CA LYS A 329 -2.16 1.64 -33.06
C LYS A 329 -1.43 0.63 -33.95
N SER A 330 -0.11 0.54 -33.82
CA SER A 330 0.74 -0.38 -34.58
C SER A 330 0.66 -1.83 -34.10
N GLU A 331 -0.07 -2.09 -33.02
CA GLU A 331 -0.03 -3.36 -32.31
C GLU A 331 -1.37 -4.09 -32.39
N SER A 332 -1.33 -5.43 -32.32
CA SER A 332 -2.56 -6.22 -32.29
C SER A 332 -3.25 -6.06 -30.93
N LYS A 333 -4.21 -5.13 -30.88
CA LYS A 333 -5.07 -4.94 -29.71
C LYS A 333 -5.74 -6.25 -29.32
N GLU A 334 -6.27 -7.00 -30.27
CA GLU A 334 -7.00 -8.26 -30.04
C GLU A 334 -6.11 -9.30 -29.35
N GLN A 335 -4.87 -9.48 -29.82
CA GLN A 335 -3.93 -10.44 -29.24
C GLN A 335 -3.52 -10.05 -27.81
N ILE A 336 -3.22 -8.76 -27.59
CA ILE A 336 -2.80 -8.24 -26.28
C ILE A 336 -3.95 -8.35 -25.28
N VAL A 337 -5.14 -7.88 -25.65
CA VAL A 337 -6.36 -7.95 -24.83
C VAL A 337 -6.70 -9.41 -24.52
N SER A 338 -6.58 -10.29 -25.50
CA SER A 338 -6.85 -11.72 -25.32
C SER A 338 -5.88 -12.34 -24.31
N SER A 339 -4.58 -12.09 -24.46
CA SER A 339 -3.55 -12.64 -23.58
C SER A 339 -3.68 -12.10 -22.15
N PHE A 340 -3.82 -10.78 -22.00
CA PHE A 340 -3.94 -10.12 -20.70
C PHE A 340 -5.16 -10.63 -19.92
N TYR A 341 -6.35 -10.60 -20.51
CA TYR A 341 -7.56 -10.99 -19.79
C TYR A 341 -7.67 -12.49 -19.57
N ARG A 342 -7.09 -13.32 -20.45
CA ARG A 342 -7.01 -14.76 -20.21
C ARG A 342 -6.07 -15.08 -19.04
N GLN A 343 -4.93 -14.40 -18.95
CA GLN A 343 -4.02 -14.52 -17.81
C GLN A 343 -4.67 -13.99 -16.52
N ALA A 344 -5.32 -12.83 -16.56
CA ALA A 344 -6.06 -12.29 -15.41
C ALA A 344 -7.18 -13.23 -14.95
N GLY A 345 -7.89 -13.87 -15.88
CA GLY A 345 -8.87 -14.91 -15.55
C GLY A 345 -8.25 -16.10 -14.84
N ALA A 346 -7.10 -16.60 -15.31
CA ALA A 346 -6.38 -17.68 -14.62
C ALA A 346 -5.92 -17.27 -13.21
N MET A 347 -5.43 -16.04 -13.04
CA MET A 347 -5.07 -15.48 -11.73
C MET A 347 -6.28 -15.40 -10.79
N SER A 348 -7.49 -15.17 -11.33
CA SER A 348 -8.74 -15.15 -10.56
C SER A 348 -9.15 -16.52 -10.02
N ALA A 349 -8.92 -17.57 -10.81
CA ALA A 349 -9.11 -18.94 -10.35
C ALA A 349 -8.17 -19.27 -9.17
N VAL A 350 -6.92 -18.79 -9.23
CA VAL A 350 -5.97 -18.93 -8.11
C VAL A 350 -6.41 -18.08 -6.91
N ALA A 351 -6.70 -16.80 -7.13
CA ALA A 351 -7.08 -15.87 -6.05
C ALA A 351 -8.30 -16.37 -5.29
N SER A 352 -9.33 -16.82 -6.00
CA SER A 352 -10.51 -17.41 -5.38
C SER A 352 -10.20 -18.73 -4.66
N SER A 353 -9.40 -19.63 -5.23
CA SER A 353 -9.09 -20.93 -4.60
C SER A 353 -8.23 -20.82 -3.34
N PHE A 354 -7.37 -19.81 -3.28
CA PHE A 354 -6.41 -19.61 -2.18
C PHE A 354 -6.74 -18.39 -1.30
N SER A 355 -7.96 -17.85 -1.42
CA SER A 355 -8.43 -16.70 -0.63
C SER A 355 -7.54 -15.46 -0.76
N ILE A 356 -6.89 -15.24 -1.91
CA ILE A 356 -6.11 -14.02 -2.15
C ILE A 356 -7.13 -12.91 -2.44
N ILE A 357 -7.26 -11.98 -1.48
CA ILE A 357 -8.22 -10.89 -1.54
C ILE A 357 -7.49 -9.55 -1.49
N ASP A 358 -8.26 -8.45 -1.49
CA ASP A 358 -7.73 -7.09 -1.50
C ASP A 358 -6.91 -6.75 -2.77
N LEU A 359 -7.19 -7.42 -3.89
CA LEU A 359 -6.55 -7.20 -5.19
C LEU A 359 -7.14 -5.98 -5.92
N HIS A 360 -7.28 -4.86 -5.21
CA HIS A 360 -7.76 -3.60 -5.78
C HIS A 360 -6.70 -2.96 -6.69
N ILE A 361 -7.06 -1.84 -7.33
CA ILE A 361 -6.28 -1.19 -8.40
C ILE A 361 -4.84 -0.85 -8.03
N GLU A 362 -4.47 -0.77 -6.75
CA GLU A 362 -3.09 -0.51 -6.29
C GLU A 362 -2.25 -1.78 -6.19
N ASN A 363 -2.90 -2.93 -5.99
CA ASN A 363 -2.29 -4.23 -5.72
C ASN A 363 -2.18 -5.12 -6.97
N VAL A 364 -2.42 -4.52 -8.15
CA VAL A 364 -2.15 -5.10 -9.46
C VAL A 364 -1.19 -4.18 -10.21
N ARG A 365 -0.26 -4.74 -10.98
CA ARG A 365 0.60 -4.01 -11.92
C ARG A 365 0.51 -4.60 -13.30
N VAL A 366 0.83 -3.79 -14.30
CA VAL A 366 0.96 -4.25 -15.68
C VAL A 366 2.38 -3.98 -16.16
N GLU A 367 3.13 -5.05 -16.30
CA GLU A 367 4.49 -5.03 -16.83
C GLU A 367 4.53 -5.98 -18.03
N THR A 368 5.18 -5.56 -19.12
CA THR A 368 5.17 -6.23 -20.43
C THR A 368 3.80 -6.73 -20.88
N ARG A 369 2.73 -5.96 -20.59
CA ARG A 369 1.31 -6.30 -20.86
C ARG A 369 0.81 -7.55 -20.16
N LYS A 370 1.42 -7.92 -19.04
CA LYS A 370 0.97 -9.01 -18.18
C LYS A 370 0.50 -8.45 -16.85
N PRO A 371 -0.58 -8.98 -16.28
CA PRO A 371 -0.99 -8.63 -14.93
C PRO A 371 -0.07 -9.32 -13.91
N TYR A 372 0.36 -8.55 -12.90
CA TYR A 372 1.09 -9.02 -11.73
C TYR A 372 0.30 -8.65 -10.48
N PHE A 373 0.19 -9.57 -9.53
CA PHE A 373 -0.24 -9.21 -8.18
C PHE A 373 0.98 -8.70 -7.41
N ILE A 374 0.84 -7.53 -6.83
CA ILE A 374 1.82 -6.95 -5.91
C ILE A 374 1.06 -6.68 -4.62
N ASP A 375 1.48 -7.29 -3.50
CA ASP A 375 0.74 -7.28 -2.22
C ASP A 375 -0.39 -8.34 -2.12
N MET A 376 -0.01 -9.58 -1.82
CA MET A 376 -0.90 -10.74 -1.60
C MET A 376 -0.92 -11.16 -0.12
N GLU A 377 -0.57 -10.25 0.78
CA GLU A 377 -0.48 -10.54 2.21
C GLU A 377 -1.84 -10.85 2.84
N VAL A 378 -2.95 -10.39 2.23
CA VAL A 378 -4.32 -10.74 2.63
C VAL A 378 -4.75 -12.01 1.89
N CYS A 379 -4.32 -13.15 2.42
CA CYS A 379 -4.61 -14.45 1.83
C CYS A 379 -4.96 -15.52 2.88
N LEU A 380 -5.49 -16.66 2.42
CA LEU A 380 -5.63 -17.88 3.21
C LEU A 380 -6.56 -17.81 4.46
N THR A 381 -7.43 -16.79 4.58
CA THR A 381 -8.29 -16.60 5.77
C THR A 381 -9.80 -16.65 5.53
N SER A 382 -10.25 -16.55 4.28
CA SER A 382 -11.67 -16.34 3.96
C SER A 382 -12.16 -17.27 2.84
N PRO A 383 -13.44 -17.68 2.85
CA PRO A 383 -14.03 -18.27 1.66
C PRO A 383 -14.15 -17.19 0.57
N VAL A 384 -13.98 -17.60 -0.69
CA VAL A 384 -14.27 -16.79 -1.87
C VAL A 384 -15.23 -17.59 -2.75
N ASP A 385 -16.52 -17.28 -2.59
CA ASP A 385 -17.65 -17.79 -3.38
C ASP A 385 -18.13 -16.77 -4.42
N ASP A 386 -17.73 -15.51 -4.29
CA ASP A 386 -17.97 -14.42 -5.24
C ASP A 386 -16.63 -13.80 -5.67
N ILE A 387 -16.45 -13.56 -6.97
CA ILE A 387 -15.23 -12.93 -7.50
C ILE A 387 -15.00 -11.54 -6.93
N GLU A 388 -16.05 -10.80 -6.59
CA GLU A 388 -15.94 -9.44 -6.04
C GLU A 388 -15.21 -9.42 -4.69
N LEU A 389 -15.22 -10.54 -3.95
CA LEU A 389 -14.49 -10.68 -2.68
C LEU A 389 -12.97 -10.62 -2.88
N THR A 390 -12.47 -11.03 -4.06
CA THR A 390 -11.05 -10.85 -4.39
C THR A 390 -10.68 -9.38 -4.57
N SER A 391 -11.66 -8.51 -4.84
CA SER A 391 -11.49 -7.13 -5.30
C SER A 391 -10.77 -6.98 -6.66
N LEU A 392 -10.52 -8.07 -7.39
CA LEU A 392 -9.94 -8.00 -8.74
C LEU A 392 -10.93 -7.39 -9.75
N LEU A 393 -12.21 -7.77 -9.62
CA LEU A 393 -13.36 -7.14 -10.28
C LEU A 393 -14.23 -6.48 -9.21
N LYS A 394 -14.26 -5.14 -9.17
CA LYS A 394 -15.04 -4.41 -8.15
C LYS A 394 -15.26 -2.95 -8.55
N ASP A 395 -16.49 -2.55 -8.83
CA ASP A 395 -16.88 -1.17 -9.21
C ASP A 395 -15.75 -0.36 -9.90
N LYS A 396 -15.40 0.84 -9.41
CA LYS A 396 -14.31 1.68 -9.92
C LYS A 396 -12.93 1.36 -9.33
N GLN A 397 -12.84 0.42 -8.40
CA GLN A 397 -11.66 0.17 -7.57
C GLN A 397 -10.95 -1.16 -7.85
N GLY A 398 -11.51 -2.03 -8.69
CA GLY A 398 -10.98 -3.37 -8.85
C GLY A 398 -9.63 -3.41 -9.55
N GLY A 399 -8.84 -4.45 -9.29
CA GLY A 399 -7.48 -4.59 -9.81
C GLY A 399 -7.34 -4.44 -11.32
N ILE A 400 -8.24 -5.06 -12.10
CA ILE A 400 -8.15 -5.05 -13.58
C ILE A 400 -9.21 -4.19 -14.27
N ASN A 401 -10.27 -3.81 -13.56
CA ASN A 401 -11.37 -3.02 -14.10
C ASN A 401 -11.48 -1.62 -13.47
N GLY A 402 -10.72 -1.34 -12.41
CA GLY A 402 -10.74 -0.06 -11.72
C GLY A 402 -10.15 1.07 -12.56
N ILE A 403 -10.50 2.30 -12.22
CA ILE A 403 -10.04 3.51 -12.92
C ILE A 403 -9.44 4.50 -11.94
N SER A 404 -10.10 4.68 -10.81
CA SER A 404 -9.72 5.61 -9.75
C SER A 404 -10.12 5.09 -8.38
N LEU A 405 -9.41 5.56 -7.35
CA LEU A 405 -9.78 5.36 -5.97
C LEU A 405 -10.46 6.61 -5.44
N ASN A 406 -11.78 6.62 -5.47
CA ASN A 406 -12.53 7.70 -4.88
C ASN A 406 -12.47 7.56 -3.35
N TYR A 407 -12.30 8.68 -2.65
CA TYR A 407 -12.37 8.76 -1.18
C TYR A 407 -11.23 8.11 -0.39
N GLN A 408 -10.07 7.84 -1.01
CA GLN A 408 -8.90 7.32 -0.28
C GLN A 408 -7.87 8.42 0.03
N ASP A 409 -7.60 9.29 -0.94
CA ASP A 409 -6.63 10.37 -0.79
C ASP A 409 -7.33 11.70 -0.52
N LEU A 410 -7.47 12.01 0.77
CA LEU A 410 -7.93 13.31 1.21
C LEU A 410 -6.89 14.38 0.85
N THR A 411 -7.29 15.36 0.04
CA THR A 411 -6.49 16.56 -0.24
C THR A 411 -7.21 17.81 0.25
N TYR A 412 -6.48 18.92 0.32
CA TYR A 412 -7.04 20.21 0.69
C TYR A 412 -7.05 21.16 -0.50
N SER A 413 -8.18 21.85 -0.65
CA SER A 413 -8.43 22.88 -1.63
C SER A 413 -8.65 24.20 -0.94
N PHE A 414 -8.17 25.26 -1.58
CA PHE A 414 -8.00 26.58 -1.00
C PHE A 414 -8.78 27.59 -1.83
N LYS A 415 -9.84 28.14 -1.25
CA LYS A 415 -10.79 28.99 -1.95
C LYS A 415 -10.74 30.41 -1.41
N ASN A 416 -11.01 31.37 -2.29
CA ASN A 416 -11.21 32.79 -1.95
C ASN A 416 -10.06 33.42 -1.13
N LEU A 417 -8.83 32.95 -1.29
CA LEU A 417 -7.68 33.35 -0.43
C LEU A 417 -7.40 34.87 -0.37
N LEU A 418 -7.78 35.61 -1.42
CA LEU A 418 -7.60 37.05 -1.53
C LEU A 418 -8.85 37.85 -1.19
N LYS A 419 -10.00 37.19 -1.02
CA LYS A 419 -11.24 37.87 -0.71
C LYS A 419 -11.36 38.03 0.81
N PRO A 420 -11.60 39.25 1.30
CA PRO A 420 -11.79 39.48 2.72
C PRO A 420 -12.91 38.61 3.29
N ASP A 421 -12.68 38.03 4.46
CA ASP A 421 -13.66 37.27 5.25
C ASP A 421 -14.21 35.97 4.56
N GLU A 422 -13.74 35.63 3.35
CA GLU A 422 -14.26 34.51 2.53
C GLU A 422 -13.28 33.33 2.38
N ALA A 423 -12.03 33.45 2.86
CA ALA A 423 -11.02 32.42 2.64
C ALA A 423 -11.36 31.10 3.37
N GLU A 424 -11.27 29.99 2.64
CA GLU A 424 -11.71 28.68 3.14
C GLU A 424 -10.74 27.58 2.71
N ILE A 425 -10.48 26.64 3.63
CA ILE A 425 -9.79 25.38 3.38
C ILE A 425 -10.85 24.28 3.37
N THR A 426 -11.12 23.72 2.19
CA THR A 426 -12.07 22.62 2.01
C THR A 426 -11.35 21.32 1.68
N THR A 427 -11.92 20.20 2.10
CA THR A 427 -11.44 18.87 1.72
C THR A 427 -11.91 18.49 0.32
N GLU A 428 -11.03 17.91 -0.49
CA GLU A 428 -11.34 17.38 -1.81
C GLU A 428 -10.75 15.98 -1.97
N TYR A 429 -11.46 15.12 -2.69
CA TYR A 429 -11.02 13.77 -3.05
C TYR A 429 -10.80 13.74 -4.57
N PRO A 430 -9.58 14.01 -5.05
CA PRO A 430 -9.31 14.01 -6.48
C PRO A 430 -9.40 12.59 -7.03
N ASP A 431 -9.89 12.47 -8.26
CA ASP A 431 -9.80 11.21 -8.99
C ASP A 431 -8.32 10.98 -9.39
N VAL A 432 -7.67 10.01 -8.76
CA VAL A 432 -6.32 9.56 -9.14
C VAL A 432 -6.46 8.39 -10.11
N TYR A 433 -5.92 8.55 -11.33
CA TYR A 433 -5.97 7.51 -12.37
C TYR A 433 -4.74 6.61 -12.31
N TYR A 434 -4.96 5.31 -12.16
CA TYR A 434 -3.88 4.33 -12.03
C TYR A 434 -3.49 3.69 -13.37
N GLN A 435 -2.26 3.21 -13.42
CA GLN A 435 -1.60 2.62 -14.59
C GLN A 435 -1.65 1.08 -14.61
N ASN A 436 -2.54 0.51 -13.81
CA ASN A 436 -2.50 -0.89 -13.38
C ASN A 436 -3.47 -1.80 -14.16
N ARG A 437 -3.87 -1.36 -15.36
CA ARG A 437 -4.75 -2.08 -16.30
C ARG A 437 -4.38 -1.71 -17.73
N LEU A 438 -4.95 -2.40 -18.72
CA LEU A 438 -4.75 -2.02 -20.12
C LEU A 438 -5.48 -0.72 -20.51
N TRP A 439 -4.78 0.10 -21.29
CA TRP A 439 -5.24 1.34 -21.89
C TRP A 439 -4.91 1.36 -23.39
N GLN A 440 -5.61 2.15 -24.18
CA GLN A 440 -5.30 2.38 -25.59
C GLN A 440 -5.07 3.87 -25.86
N VAL A 441 -4.19 4.16 -26.83
CA VAL A 441 -4.01 5.51 -27.35
C VAL A 441 -5.10 5.80 -28.39
N SER A 442 -5.97 6.77 -28.09
CA SER A 442 -7.03 7.19 -29.02
C SER A 442 -6.46 7.93 -30.23
N PRO A 443 -7.24 8.12 -31.31
CA PRO A 443 -6.80 8.91 -32.47
C PRO A 443 -6.40 10.35 -32.18
N LYS A 444 -6.87 10.92 -31.04
CA LYS A 444 -6.53 12.27 -30.58
C LYS A 444 -5.37 12.29 -29.56
N ASN A 445 -4.59 11.20 -29.48
CA ASN A 445 -3.52 11.02 -28.50
C ASN A 445 -4.00 11.12 -27.05
N GLN A 446 -5.20 10.62 -26.78
CA GLN A 446 -5.76 10.56 -25.43
C GLN A 446 -5.75 9.13 -24.91
N LYS A 447 -5.41 8.96 -23.64
CA LYS A 447 -5.43 7.67 -22.96
C LYS A 447 -6.89 7.24 -22.68
N GLN A 448 -7.28 6.07 -23.16
CA GLN A 448 -8.63 5.50 -22.96
C GLN A 448 -8.56 4.12 -22.30
N PRO A 449 -9.37 3.84 -21.26
CA PRO A 449 -9.33 2.54 -20.59
C PRO A 449 -9.90 1.46 -21.53
N ILE A 450 -9.26 0.30 -21.57
CA ILE A 450 -9.82 -0.85 -22.29
C ILE A 450 -10.78 -1.59 -21.36
N PRO A 451 -12.07 -1.76 -21.71
CA PRO A 451 -13.00 -2.51 -20.86
C PRO A 451 -12.57 -3.97 -20.75
N VAL A 452 -13.00 -4.64 -19.68
CA VAL A 452 -12.70 -6.07 -19.50
C VAL A 452 -13.38 -6.88 -20.58
N ASN A 453 -12.62 -7.73 -21.28
CA ASN A 453 -13.19 -8.68 -22.24
C ASN A 453 -13.75 -9.89 -21.47
N ALA A 454 -15.01 -9.79 -21.05
CA ALA A 454 -15.68 -10.77 -20.20
C ALA A 454 -15.54 -12.21 -20.71
N LYS A 455 -15.74 -12.44 -22.01
CA LYS A 455 -15.66 -13.78 -22.62
C LYS A 455 -14.25 -14.37 -22.51
N VAL A 456 -13.22 -13.58 -22.83
CA VAL A 456 -11.84 -14.05 -22.75
C VAL A 456 -11.42 -14.25 -21.29
N TYR A 457 -11.84 -13.35 -20.41
CA TYR A 457 -11.60 -13.46 -18.98
C TYR A 457 -12.20 -14.74 -18.40
N GLN A 458 -13.48 -15.03 -18.68
CA GLN A 458 -14.15 -16.27 -18.27
C GLN A 458 -13.45 -17.51 -18.84
N SER A 459 -12.98 -17.46 -20.08
CA SER A 459 -12.18 -18.55 -20.66
C SER A 459 -10.88 -18.77 -19.89
N GLY A 460 -10.23 -17.69 -19.45
CA GLY A 460 -9.05 -17.75 -18.58
C GLY A 460 -9.36 -18.33 -17.20
N VAL A 461 -10.50 -18.01 -16.61
CA VAL A 461 -10.96 -18.59 -15.33
C VAL A 461 -11.15 -20.10 -15.46
N ALA A 462 -11.87 -20.55 -16.50
CA ALA A 462 -12.08 -21.97 -16.78
C ALA A 462 -10.75 -22.72 -17.01
N ASP A 463 -9.84 -22.15 -17.82
CA ASP A 463 -8.50 -22.73 -17.99
C ASP A 463 -7.74 -22.80 -16.66
N GLY A 464 -7.83 -21.75 -15.85
CA GLY A 464 -7.20 -21.69 -14.53
C GLY A 464 -7.70 -22.81 -13.62
N PHE A 465 -9.02 -23.02 -13.54
CA PHE A 465 -9.61 -24.12 -12.77
C PHE A 465 -9.15 -25.49 -13.24
N LYS A 466 -9.06 -25.69 -14.56
CA LYS A 466 -8.56 -26.95 -15.12
C LYS A 466 -7.12 -27.24 -14.73
N VAL A 467 -6.25 -26.22 -14.69
CA VAL A 467 -4.87 -26.36 -14.20
C VAL A 467 -4.85 -26.67 -12.70
N LEU A 468 -5.66 -25.98 -11.91
CA LEU A 468 -5.74 -26.20 -10.45
C LEU A 468 -6.30 -27.59 -10.10
N GLU A 469 -7.31 -28.07 -10.82
CA GLU A 469 -7.85 -29.43 -10.69
C GLU A 469 -6.77 -30.49 -10.96
N ALA A 470 -6.01 -30.32 -12.04
CA ALA A 470 -4.91 -31.24 -12.38
C ALA A 470 -3.80 -31.22 -11.31
N ALA A 471 -3.45 -30.03 -10.80
CA ALA A 471 -2.43 -29.86 -9.76
C ALA A 471 -2.88 -30.51 -8.44
N GLN A 472 -4.12 -30.27 -8.02
CA GLN A 472 -4.67 -30.86 -6.80
C GLN A 472 -4.81 -32.37 -6.92
N SER A 473 -5.30 -32.88 -8.06
CA SER A 473 -5.44 -34.33 -8.31
C SER A 473 -4.08 -35.05 -8.32
N SER A 474 -3.02 -34.34 -8.67
CA SER A 474 -1.63 -34.83 -8.65
C SER A 474 -0.90 -34.55 -7.32
N GLY A 475 -1.61 -34.03 -6.30
CA GLY A 475 -1.06 -33.76 -4.98
C GLY A 475 -0.01 -32.64 -4.92
N LYS A 476 0.08 -31.79 -5.95
CA LYS A 476 1.16 -30.79 -6.10
C LYS A 476 1.15 -29.71 -5.01
N PHE A 477 0.01 -29.44 -4.38
CA PHE A 477 -0.10 -28.43 -3.32
C PHE A 477 0.33 -28.93 -1.93
N THR A 478 0.54 -30.23 -1.74
CA THR A 478 0.82 -30.83 -0.41
C THR A 478 2.04 -30.18 0.26
N HIS A 479 3.18 -30.13 -0.43
CA HIS A 479 4.41 -29.54 0.12
C HIS A 479 4.29 -28.03 0.31
N TRP A 480 3.52 -27.35 -0.54
CA TRP A 480 3.29 -25.92 -0.41
C TRP A 480 2.46 -25.60 0.84
N PHE A 481 1.36 -26.33 1.10
CA PHE A 481 0.60 -26.18 2.35
C PHE A 481 1.43 -26.51 3.59
N GLN A 482 2.28 -27.54 3.54
CA GLN A 482 3.20 -27.85 4.64
C GLN A 482 4.16 -26.69 4.93
N ARG A 483 4.64 -26.00 3.88
CA ARG A 483 5.54 -24.86 4.01
C ARG A 483 4.89 -23.63 4.66
N LEU A 484 3.57 -23.50 4.59
CA LEU A 484 2.83 -22.38 5.18
C LEU A 484 2.77 -22.40 6.71
N ASN A 485 3.20 -23.47 7.38
CA ASN A 485 3.17 -23.55 8.83
C ASN A 485 3.93 -22.37 9.49
N ASN A 486 3.30 -21.70 10.46
CA ASN A 486 3.80 -20.48 11.13
C ASN A 486 4.01 -19.24 10.25
N VAL A 487 3.66 -19.28 8.96
CA VAL A 487 3.64 -18.07 8.12
C VAL A 487 2.55 -17.14 8.63
N VAL A 488 2.81 -15.84 8.57
CA VAL A 488 1.88 -14.82 9.00
C VAL A 488 1.30 -14.11 7.78
N VAL A 489 -0.03 -14.02 7.73
CA VAL A 489 -0.80 -13.33 6.69
C VAL A 489 -1.57 -12.17 7.30
N ARG A 490 -1.77 -11.09 6.56
CA ARG A 490 -2.58 -9.95 7.02
C ARG A 490 -4.04 -10.36 7.08
N TYR A 491 -4.72 -9.94 8.15
CA TYR A 491 -6.16 -10.07 8.32
C TYR A 491 -6.77 -8.67 8.38
N LEU A 492 -7.89 -8.46 7.70
CA LEU A 492 -8.59 -7.18 7.67
C LEU A 492 -9.89 -7.31 8.49
N PRO A 493 -9.86 -7.07 9.82
CA PRO A 493 -11.09 -7.10 10.61
C PRO A 493 -12.02 -5.91 10.29
N CYS A 494 -11.48 -4.86 9.66
CA CYS A 494 -12.20 -3.73 9.11
C CYS A 494 -11.51 -3.30 7.81
N SER A 495 -12.19 -2.53 6.97
CA SER A 495 -11.56 -2.00 5.76
C SER A 495 -10.50 -0.95 6.11
N THR A 496 -9.48 -0.77 5.25
CA THR A 496 -8.50 0.31 5.42
C THR A 496 -9.18 1.68 5.48
N THR A 497 -10.25 1.90 4.72
CA THR A 497 -11.07 3.12 4.76
C THR A 497 -11.68 3.35 6.15
N ASP A 498 -12.12 2.29 6.84
CA ASP A 498 -12.65 2.40 8.20
C ASP A 498 -11.58 2.86 9.19
N PHE A 499 -10.37 2.31 9.10
CA PHE A 499 -9.28 2.72 9.97
C PHE A 499 -8.78 4.15 9.66
N LYS A 500 -8.75 4.54 8.37
CA LYS A 500 -8.46 5.92 7.95
C LYS A 500 -9.52 6.90 8.45
N ALA A 501 -10.79 6.51 8.43
CA ALA A 501 -11.88 7.33 8.95
C ALA A 501 -11.73 7.61 10.45
N ILE A 502 -11.29 6.64 11.26
CA ILE A 502 -10.99 6.85 12.69
C ILE A 502 -9.85 7.86 12.86
N ALA A 503 -8.73 7.71 12.14
CA ALA A 503 -7.63 8.67 12.18
C ALA A 503 -8.10 10.07 11.75
N THR A 504 -8.95 10.14 10.74
CA THR A 504 -9.54 11.38 10.23
C THR A 504 -10.44 12.03 11.28
N THR A 505 -11.30 11.28 11.96
CA THR A 505 -12.12 11.80 13.06
C THR A 505 -11.27 12.25 14.24
N ALA A 506 -10.22 11.50 14.60
CA ALA A 506 -9.37 11.83 15.75
C ALA A 506 -8.46 13.04 15.50
N PHE A 507 -7.93 13.21 14.28
CA PHE A 507 -6.89 14.22 14.00
C PHE A 507 -7.31 15.30 12.99
N LEU A 508 -8.26 15.03 12.10
CA LEU A 508 -8.53 15.87 10.93
C LEU A 508 -9.95 16.48 10.88
N GLN A 509 -10.91 16.01 11.69
CA GLN A 509 -12.29 16.53 11.70
C GLN A 509 -12.53 17.61 12.75
N ASP A 510 -13.43 18.53 12.36
CA ASP A 510 -13.95 19.71 13.05
C ASP A 510 -12.91 20.62 13.74
N PRO A 511 -12.30 21.54 12.98
CA PRO A 511 -11.34 22.51 13.49
C PRO A 511 -11.89 23.50 14.53
N GLU A 512 -13.22 23.69 14.60
CA GLU A 512 -13.83 24.48 15.66
C GLU A 512 -13.97 23.66 16.94
N ASP A 513 -14.40 22.41 16.83
CA ASP A 513 -14.50 21.50 17.98
C ASP A 513 -13.13 21.17 18.58
N GLN A 514 -12.09 20.96 17.77
CA GLN A 514 -10.74 20.68 18.29
C GLN A 514 -10.23 21.83 19.18
N ARG A 515 -10.48 23.08 18.79
CA ARG A 515 -10.17 24.26 19.62
C ARG A 515 -11.06 24.37 20.85
N LYS A 516 -12.37 24.21 20.68
CA LYS A 516 -13.35 24.38 21.76
C LYS A 516 -13.14 23.35 22.87
N LYS A 517 -12.70 22.13 22.52
CA LYS A 517 -12.62 21.01 23.46
C LYS A 517 -11.28 20.91 24.18
N ASN A 518 -10.19 21.52 23.68
CA ASN A 518 -8.81 21.33 24.16
C ASN A 518 -8.55 19.86 24.56
N GLN A 519 -9.04 18.94 23.72
CA GLN A 519 -9.24 17.56 24.11
C GLN A 519 -7.88 16.86 24.14
N PRO A 520 -7.56 16.10 25.21
CA PRO A 520 -6.36 15.27 25.23
C PRO A 520 -6.36 14.29 24.05
N VAL A 521 -5.19 14.05 23.44
CA VAL A 521 -5.02 13.16 22.27
C VAL A 521 -5.70 11.81 22.47
N ASN A 522 -5.48 11.18 23.62
CA ASN A 522 -6.06 9.86 23.91
C ASN A 522 -7.60 9.89 23.92
N ASN A 523 -8.22 10.95 24.46
CA ASN A 523 -9.67 11.05 24.51
C ASN A 523 -10.26 11.19 23.09
N ALA A 524 -9.62 11.96 22.21
CA ALA A 524 -10.08 12.10 20.83
C ALA A 524 -9.99 10.77 20.06
N ILE A 525 -8.92 10.01 20.28
CA ILE A 525 -8.75 8.66 19.72
C ILE A 525 -9.80 7.71 20.29
N ASP A 526 -10.00 7.70 21.60
CA ASP A 526 -10.94 6.80 22.27
C ASP A 526 -12.38 7.07 21.85
N ASP A 527 -12.78 8.33 21.68
CA ASP A 527 -14.11 8.70 21.20
C ASP A 527 -14.33 8.21 19.76
N ALA A 528 -13.33 8.39 18.88
CA ALA A 528 -13.39 7.93 17.50
C ALA A 528 -13.46 6.40 17.40
N LEU A 529 -12.65 5.70 18.21
CA LEU A 529 -12.66 4.24 18.34
C LEU A 529 -14.00 3.74 18.88
N LEU A 530 -14.51 4.31 19.97
CA LEU A 530 -15.73 3.89 20.63
C LEU A 530 -16.96 4.00 19.70
N ASN A 531 -17.03 5.07 18.89
CA ASN A 531 -18.07 5.23 17.88
C ASN A 531 -18.03 4.08 16.86
N LYS A 532 -16.85 3.76 16.31
CA LYS A 532 -16.73 2.69 15.31
C LYS A 532 -16.94 1.31 15.91
N LEU A 533 -16.38 1.07 17.10
CA LEU A 533 -16.53 -0.17 17.87
C LEU A 533 -18.00 -0.43 18.18
N THR A 534 -18.76 0.58 18.61
CA THR A 534 -20.21 0.45 18.85
C THR A 534 -20.95 -0.01 17.61
N ASN A 535 -20.69 0.63 16.47
CA ASN A 535 -21.35 0.29 15.20
C ASN A 535 -21.03 -1.16 14.78
N ASN A 536 -19.77 -1.58 14.90
CA ASN A 536 -19.37 -2.94 14.52
C ASN A 536 -19.87 -3.99 15.51
N PHE A 537 -19.91 -3.67 16.81
CA PHE A 537 -20.51 -4.53 17.83
C PHE A 537 -22.00 -4.76 17.57
N ASN A 538 -22.76 -3.69 17.28
CA ASN A 538 -24.19 -3.79 17.00
C ASN A 538 -24.46 -4.62 15.73
N LYS A 539 -23.69 -4.40 14.66
CA LYS A 539 -23.77 -5.24 13.44
C LYS A 539 -23.47 -6.70 13.73
N TYR A 540 -22.45 -6.98 14.54
CA TYR A 540 -22.11 -8.35 14.92
C TYR A 540 -23.24 -9.01 15.72
N LYS A 541 -23.80 -8.28 16.70
CA LYS A 541 -24.94 -8.73 17.51
C LYS A 541 -26.18 -9.00 16.65
N GLU A 542 -26.49 -8.12 15.71
CA GLU A 542 -27.62 -8.24 14.78
C GLU A 542 -27.48 -9.43 13.83
N ALA A 543 -26.25 -9.74 13.38
CA ALA A 543 -25.98 -10.89 12.52
C ALA A 543 -26.21 -12.24 13.23
N GLY A 544 -26.14 -12.28 14.57
CA GLY A 544 -26.46 -13.47 15.37
C GLY A 544 -25.51 -14.66 15.19
N ASN A 545 -24.43 -14.52 14.40
CA ASN A 545 -23.45 -15.58 14.18
C ASN A 545 -22.38 -15.56 15.28
N THR A 546 -22.68 -16.22 16.39
CA THR A 546 -21.81 -16.32 17.58
C THR A 546 -20.48 -17.05 17.34
N LEU A 547 -20.32 -17.67 16.16
CA LEU A 547 -19.11 -18.37 15.73
C LEU A 547 -18.28 -17.57 14.72
N ALA A 548 -18.79 -16.44 14.21
CA ALA A 548 -18.03 -15.55 13.34
C ALA A 548 -16.88 -14.90 14.13
N PRO A 549 -15.75 -14.58 13.48
CA PRO A 549 -14.67 -13.85 14.14
C PRO A 549 -15.19 -12.52 14.73
N PRO A 550 -14.89 -12.20 16.00
CA PRO A 550 -15.40 -11.00 16.67
C PRO A 550 -14.61 -9.75 16.26
N GLU A 551 -14.74 -9.34 14.99
CA GLU A 551 -13.92 -8.29 14.36
C GLU A 551 -13.97 -6.93 15.07
N PHE A 552 -15.07 -6.63 15.75
CA PHE A 552 -15.21 -5.41 16.57
C PHE A 552 -14.17 -5.32 17.69
N LEU A 553 -13.58 -6.43 18.13
CA LEU A 553 -12.54 -6.43 19.16
C LEU A 553 -11.25 -5.75 18.70
N SER A 554 -10.99 -5.71 17.39
CA SER A 554 -9.85 -4.99 16.80
C SER A 554 -9.90 -3.49 17.07
N LEU A 555 -11.10 -2.95 17.35
CA LEU A 555 -11.35 -1.53 17.61
C LEU A 555 -11.31 -1.16 19.10
N THR A 556 -11.01 -2.10 19.99
CA THR A 556 -10.89 -1.78 21.42
C THR A 556 -9.67 -0.89 21.68
N PRO A 557 -9.75 0.08 22.62
CA PRO A 557 -8.61 0.94 22.94
C PRO A 557 -7.35 0.18 23.34
N SER A 558 -7.49 -0.95 24.05
CA SER A 558 -6.36 -1.82 24.43
C SER A 558 -5.60 -2.41 23.25
N VAL A 559 -6.20 -2.42 22.05
CA VAL A 559 -5.63 -3.01 20.84
C VAL A 559 -5.14 -1.93 19.88
N SER A 560 -5.98 -0.94 19.56
CA SER A 560 -5.69 0.02 18.47
C SER A 560 -5.24 1.40 18.93
N GLN A 561 -5.43 1.79 20.19
CA GLN A 561 -5.13 3.17 20.64
C GLN A 561 -3.65 3.51 20.49
N ALA A 562 -2.74 2.57 20.78
CA ALA A 562 -1.30 2.81 20.72
C ALA A 562 -0.81 3.08 19.28
N ASP A 563 -1.39 2.41 18.30
CA ASP A 563 -1.08 2.62 16.88
C ASP A 563 -1.56 4.01 16.44
N TYR A 564 -2.82 4.38 16.73
CA TYR A 564 -3.32 5.71 16.42
C TYR A 564 -2.57 6.84 17.13
N ARG A 565 -2.17 6.63 18.39
CA ARG A 565 -1.34 7.59 19.12
C ARG A 565 0.02 7.80 18.44
N SER A 566 0.53 6.78 17.77
CA SER A 566 1.77 6.85 16.99
C SER A 566 1.54 7.30 15.54
N LEU A 567 0.32 7.71 15.18
CA LEU A 567 -0.10 8.04 13.81
C LEU A 567 0.06 6.86 12.83
N ASP A 568 -0.01 5.63 13.35
CA ASP A 568 -0.10 4.43 12.56
C ASP A 568 -1.56 4.06 12.30
N ILE A 569 -1.83 3.50 11.13
CA ILE A 569 -3.03 2.74 10.85
C ILE A 569 -2.84 1.33 11.45
N PRO A 570 -3.74 0.86 12.34
CA PRO A 570 -3.65 -0.47 12.91
C PRO A 570 -3.59 -1.56 11.83
N VAL A 571 -2.75 -2.57 12.06
CA VAL A 571 -2.62 -3.72 11.17
C VAL A 571 -2.73 -4.99 11.99
N PHE A 572 -3.40 -5.98 11.41
CA PHE A 572 -3.69 -7.25 12.07
C PHE A 572 -3.23 -8.40 11.23
N TYR A 573 -2.89 -9.49 11.91
CA TYR A 573 -2.30 -10.64 11.27
C TYR A 573 -2.88 -11.93 11.82
N HIS A 574 -2.89 -12.96 10.99
CA HIS A 574 -3.18 -14.32 11.37
C HIS A 574 -1.94 -15.18 11.16
N ARG A 575 -1.55 -15.96 12.18
CA ARG A 575 -0.50 -16.96 12.04
C ARG A 575 -1.12 -18.28 11.60
N ILE A 576 -0.72 -18.76 10.43
CA ILE A 576 -1.22 -20.03 9.88
C ILE A 576 -0.91 -21.17 10.85
N GLY A 577 -1.94 -21.96 11.16
CA GLY A 577 -1.90 -23.04 12.14
C GLY A 577 -2.40 -22.66 13.54
N SER A 578 -2.60 -21.36 13.80
CA SER A 578 -3.23 -20.87 15.04
C SER A 578 -4.73 -20.61 14.86
N THR A 579 -5.39 -20.17 15.93
CA THR A 579 -6.74 -19.61 15.90
C THR A 579 -6.77 -18.15 16.40
N ASP A 580 -5.59 -17.54 16.51
CA ASP A 580 -5.40 -16.23 17.08
C ASP A 580 -5.35 -15.14 16.01
N LEU A 581 -5.75 -13.94 16.41
CA LEU A 581 -5.46 -12.69 15.72
C LEU A 581 -4.29 -12.03 16.45
N LEU A 582 -3.33 -11.52 15.69
CA LEU A 582 -2.19 -10.78 16.18
C LEU A 582 -2.34 -9.29 15.85
N ASP A 583 -1.99 -8.43 16.79
CA ASP A 583 -1.92 -6.98 16.57
C ASP A 583 -0.63 -6.57 15.82
N SER A 584 -0.41 -5.26 15.69
CA SER A 584 0.77 -4.70 15.01
C SER A 584 2.09 -4.95 15.77
N LEU A 585 2.05 -5.35 17.04
CA LEU A 585 3.21 -5.77 17.85
C LEU A 585 3.47 -7.27 17.75
N GLY A 586 2.54 -8.04 17.15
CA GLY A 586 2.57 -9.50 17.12
C GLY A 586 2.03 -10.14 18.40
N GLN A 587 1.31 -9.37 19.24
CA GLN A 587 0.65 -9.88 20.44
C GLN A 587 -0.74 -10.42 20.08
N VAL A 588 -1.15 -11.49 20.76
CA VAL A 588 -2.50 -12.05 20.58
C VAL A 588 -3.54 -11.05 21.07
N VAL A 589 -4.52 -10.74 20.21
CA VAL A 589 -5.68 -9.93 20.56
C VAL A 589 -6.56 -10.73 21.52
N ALA A 590 -6.51 -10.37 22.79
CA ALA A 590 -7.31 -11.02 23.83
C ALA A 590 -8.81 -10.78 23.61
N ILE A 591 -9.63 -11.77 23.97
CA ILE A 591 -11.08 -11.61 24.07
C ILE A 591 -11.40 -11.13 25.50
N PRO A 592 -11.74 -9.85 25.70
CA PRO A 592 -12.02 -9.34 27.03
C PRO A 592 -13.38 -9.85 27.52
N ALA A 593 -13.57 -9.92 28.84
CA ALA A 593 -14.87 -10.28 29.42
C ALA A 593 -15.97 -9.26 29.05
N ASN A 594 -15.61 -7.98 28.96
CA ASN A 594 -16.51 -6.89 28.65
C ASN A 594 -15.88 -5.91 27.65
N VAL A 595 -16.73 -5.21 26.90
CA VAL A 595 -16.37 -4.04 26.09
C VAL A 595 -17.29 -2.87 26.44
N THR A 596 -16.81 -1.65 26.25
CA THR A 596 -17.64 -0.45 26.37
C THR A 596 -18.18 -0.08 24.99
N VAL A 597 -19.49 0.11 24.86
CA VAL A 597 -20.19 0.53 23.62
C VAL A 597 -21.19 1.63 23.95
N TYR A 598 -21.67 2.40 22.98
CA TYR A 598 -22.82 3.28 23.20
C TYR A 598 -24.14 2.50 23.17
N ILE A 599 -24.99 2.73 24.18
CA ILE A 599 -26.42 2.40 24.15
C ILE A 599 -27.18 3.72 24.18
N GLY A 600 -27.82 4.07 23.06
CA GLY A 600 -28.20 5.47 22.82
C GLY A 600 -26.94 6.34 22.74
N ASN A 601 -26.86 7.38 23.58
CA ASN A 601 -25.69 8.26 23.68
C ASN A 601 -24.84 8.01 24.95
N THR A 602 -25.08 6.90 25.66
CA THR A 602 -24.40 6.61 26.94
C THR A 602 -23.41 5.45 26.77
N PRO A 603 -22.10 5.66 27.06
CA PRO A 603 -21.14 4.57 27.15
C PRO A 603 -21.59 3.55 28.20
N THR A 604 -21.76 2.30 27.78
CA THR A 604 -22.25 1.20 28.61
C THR A 604 -21.34 0.00 28.47
N VAL A 605 -20.98 -0.62 29.59
CA VAL A 605 -20.19 -1.86 29.62
C VAL A 605 -21.11 -3.04 29.32
N VAL A 606 -20.76 -3.82 28.29
CA VAL A 606 -21.51 -5.01 27.86
C VAL A 606 -20.60 -6.23 27.85
N ALA A 607 -21.13 -7.38 28.24
CA ALA A 607 -20.38 -8.63 28.27
C ALA A 607 -20.17 -9.18 26.85
N VAL A 608 -18.94 -9.52 26.48
CA VAL A 608 -18.63 -10.06 25.14
C VAL A 608 -19.26 -11.44 24.95
N ASN A 609 -19.31 -12.24 26.02
CA ASN A 609 -19.92 -13.56 26.01
C ASN A 609 -21.44 -13.56 25.74
N SER A 610 -22.09 -12.39 25.76
CA SER A 610 -23.49 -12.26 25.37
C SER A 610 -23.71 -12.33 23.86
N VAL A 611 -22.65 -12.12 23.06
CA VAL A 611 -22.71 -12.13 21.58
C VAL A 611 -21.72 -13.10 20.94
N PHE A 612 -20.63 -13.46 21.63
CA PHE A 612 -19.58 -14.33 21.12
C PHE A 612 -19.21 -15.42 22.13
N THR A 613 -19.20 -16.68 21.71
CA THR A 613 -18.98 -17.82 22.64
C THR A 613 -17.60 -18.47 22.52
N GLY A 614 -16.76 -18.00 21.59
CA GLY A 614 -15.41 -18.55 21.39
C GLY A 614 -14.40 -18.16 22.46
N THR A 615 -13.36 -18.98 22.59
CA THR A 615 -12.20 -18.71 23.46
C THR A 615 -10.99 -18.15 22.70
N THR A 616 -11.01 -18.18 21.37
CA THR A 616 -9.99 -17.62 20.46
C THR A 616 -10.66 -16.83 19.35
N PHE A 617 -9.93 -15.95 18.66
CA PHE A 617 -10.51 -15.05 17.66
C PHE A 617 -11.18 -15.81 16.50
N PHE A 618 -10.52 -16.86 16.01
CA PHE A 618 -11.11 -17.81 15.08
C PHE A 618 -11.57 -19.07 15.83
N GLN A 619 -12.70 -19.66 15.44
CA GLN A 619 -13.17 -20.92 16.02
C GLN A 619 -12.38 -22.15 15.54
N SER A 620 -11.77 -22.04 14.36
CA SER A 620 -10.90 -23.04 13.76
C SER A 620 -9.88 -22.34 12.87
N SER A 621 -8.77 -23.02 12.55
CA SER A 621 -7.75 -22.49 11.64
C SER A 621 -8.38 -22.13 10.30
N PRO A 622 -8.44 -20.83 9.92
CA PRO A 622 -9.08 -20.39 8.69
C PRO A 622 -8.46 -21.02 7.44
N MET A 623 -7.13 -21.15 7.40
CA MET A 623 -6.42 -21.78 6.29
C MET A 623 -6.88 -23.23 6.10
N ALA A 624 -6.99 -24.00 7.18
CA ALA A 624 -7.38 -25.41 7.09
C ALA A 624 -8.85 -25.57 6.66
N THR A 625 -9.78 -24.89 7.35
CA THR A 625 -11.21 -25.14 7.17
C THR A 625 -11.83 -24.35 6.03
N LYS A 626 -11.47 -23.07 5.87
CA LYS A 626 -12.09 -22.19 4.87
C LYS A 626 -11.36 -22.21 3.52
N VAL A 627 -10.10 -22.63 3.46
CA VAL A 627 -9.31 -22.55 2.22
C VAL A 627 -8.90 -23.93 1.74
N GLN A 628 -8.06 -24.64 2.48
CA GLN A 628 -7.58 -25.95 2.08
C GLN A 628 -8.76 -26.92 1.87
N GLN A 629 -9.58 -27.16 2.90
CA GLN A 629 -10.70 -28.12 2.81
C GLN A 629 -11.82 -27.62 1.89
N ALA A 630 -12.28 -26.38 2.08
CA ALA A 630 -13.49 -25.88 1.42
C ALA A 630 -13.26 -25.43 -0.04
N GLN A 631 -12.04 -25.07 -0.43
CA GLN A 631 -11.79 -24.45 -1.74
C GLN A 631 -10.79 -25.22 -2.59
N VAL A 632 -9.72 -25.78 -2.00
CA VAL A 632 -8.66 -26.47 -2.76
C VAL A 632 -8.90 -27.97 -2.85
N GLU A 633 -9.18 -28.65 -1.73
CA GLU A 633 -9.38 -30.10 -1.71
C GLU A 633 -10.60 -30.54 -2.52
N ILE A 634 -11.63 -29.70 -2.63
CA ILE A 634 -12.79 -29.99 -3.47
C ILE A 634 -12.44 -30.08 -4.96
N LEU A 635 -11.31 -29.51 -5.39
CA LEU A 635 -10.86 -29.55 -6.78
C LEU A 635 -10.41 -30.94 -7.22
N SER A 636 -10.11 -31.89 -6.32
CA SER A 636 -9.84 -33.28 -6.70
C SER A 636 -11.12 -34.08 -7.02
N ASN A 637 -12.30 -33.48 -6.86
CA ASN A 637 -13.57 -34.08 -7.22
C ASN A 637 -14.18 -33.32 -8.39
N ALA A 638 -14.21 -33.92 -9.57
CA ALA A 638 -14.70 -33.29 -10.80
C ALA A 638 -16.08 -32.61 -10.66
N SER A 639 -17.03 -33.23 -9.92
CA SER A 639 -18.36 -32.64 -9.73
C SER A 639 -18.33 -31.39 -8.84
N LYS A 640 -17.50 -31.37 -7.80
CA LYS A 640 -17.35 -30.21 -6.91
C LYS A 640 -16.49 -29.12 -7.55
N ALA A 641 -15.46 -29.48 -8.30
CA ALA A 641 -14.65 -28.57 -9.10
C ALA A 641 -15.52 -27.83 -10.12
N ALA A 642 -16.33 -28.56 -10.90
CA ALA A 642 -17.26 -27.98 -11.87
C ALA A 642 -18.30 -27.06 -11.20
N ALA A 643 -18.83 -27.46 -10.04
CA ALA A 643 -19.76 -26.62 -9.27
C ALA A 643 -19.11 -25.30 -8.81
N ARG A 644 -17.84 -25.35 -8.37
CA ARG A 644 -17.07 -24.17 -7.97
C ARG A 644 -16.77 -23.25 -9.15
N GLU A 645 -16.31 -23.80 -10.27
CA GLU A 645 -16.06 -23.05 -11.51
C GLU A 645 -17.35 -22.35 -11.97
N GLN A 646 -18.48 -23.07 -11.94
CA GLN A 646 -19.78 -22.53 -12.31
C GLN A 646 -20.21 -21.39 -11.39
N LEU A 647 -20.06 -21.55 -10.07
CA LEU A 647 -20.40 -20.52 -9.08
C LEU A 647 -19.66 -19.20 -9.37
N LEU A 648 -18.34 -19.28 -9.57
CA LEU A 648 -17.54 -18.09 -9.85
C LEU A 648 -17.81 -17.52 -11.25
N THR A 649 -18.03 -18.36 -12.25
CA THR A 649 -18.41 -17.91 -13.60
C THR A 649 -19.76 -17.19 -13.60
N GLN A 650 -20.70 -17.64 -12.78
CA GLN A 650 -21.99 -16.97 -12.56
C GLN A 650 -21.80 -15.61 -11.87
N SER A 651 -21.02 -15.54 -10.80
CA SER A 651 -20.68 -14.26 -10.14
C SER A 651 -20.04 -13.26 -11.13
N ILE A 652 -19.09 -13.71 -11.96
CA ILE A 652 -18.47 -12.89 -13.02
C ILE A 652 -19.52 -12.42 -14.05
N SER A 653 -20.43 -13.30 -14.46
CA SER A 653 -21.50 -12.96 -15.42
C SER A 653 -22.45 -11.92 -14.84
N SER A 654 -22.81 -12.05 -13.56
CA SER A 654 -23.64 -11.10 -12.83
C SER A 654 -22.99 -9.73 -12.74
N PHE A 655 -21.69 -9.68 -12.41
CA PHE A 655 -20.90 -8.45 -12.38
C PHE A 655 -20.98 -7.68 -13.71
N PHE A 656 -20.69 -8.35 -14.84
CA PHE A 656 -20.72 -7.71 -16.15
C PHE A 656 -22.13 -7.38 -16.65
N SER A 657 -23.15 -8.11 -16.20
CA SER A 657 -24.54 -7.84 -16.56
C SER A 657 -25.07 -6.57 -15.87
N ALA A 658 -24.74 -6.40 -14.58
CA ALA A 658 -25.12 -5.23 -13.79
C ALA A 658 -24.47 -3.93 -14.32
N ASP A 659 -23.25 -4.02 -14.83
CA ASP A 659 -22.45 -2.86 -15.29
C ASP A 659 -22.92 -2.27 -16.64
N THR A 660 -23.73 -3.00 -17.42
CA THR A 660 -24.32 -2.45 -18.67
C THR A 660 -25.23 -1.24 -18.44
N SER A 661 -25.72 -1.04 -17.21
CA SER A 661 -26.49 0.14 -16.81
C SER A 661 -25.62 1.36 -16.40
N LYS A 662 -24.31 1.18 -16.17
CA LYS A 662 -23.36 2.20 -15.70
C LYS A 662 -22.34 2.65 -16.77
N THR A 663 -22.25 1.96 -17.92
CA THR A 663 -21.30 2.29 -19.00
C THR A 663 -21.61 3.57 -19.80
N SER A 664 -22.65 4.34 -19.43
CA SER A 664 -22.96 5.64 -20.04
C SER A 664 -22.16 6.81 -19.45
N GLU A 665 -21.23 6.59 -18.53
CA GLU A 665 -20.29 7.62 -18.10
C GLU A 665 -19.44 8.07 -19.29
N THR A 666 -19.76 9.26 -19.81
CA THR A 666 -18.98 9.96 -20.83
C THR A 666 -17.61 10.25 -20.25
N PHE A 667 -16.64 9.37 -20.56
CA PHE A 667 -15.26 9.53 -20.14
C PHE A 667 -14.73 10.87 -20.66
N ARG A 668 -14.44 11.80 -19.74
CA ARG A 668 -13.70 13.00 -20.08
C ARG A 668 -12.30 12.55 -20.50
N PRO A 669 -11.83 12.93 -21.70
CA PRO A 669 -10.51 12.56 -22.13
C PRO A 669 -9.45 13.12 -21.18
N ILE A 670 -8.58 12.24 -20.67
CA ILE A 670 -7.43 12.60 -19.87
C ILE A 670 -6.38 13.13 -20.84
N LYS A 671 -5.99 14.41 -20.70
CA LYS A 671 -4.85 14.97 -21.42
C LYS A 671 -3.58 14.33 -20.84
N ALA A 672 -2.76 13.77 -21.73
CA ALA A 672 -1.46 13.20 -21.38
C ALA A 672 -0.54 14.27 -20.79
#